data_AF-K9P4L5-F1
#
_entry.id   AF-K9P4L5-F1
#
_cell.length_a   1.000
_cell.length_b   1.000
_cell.length_c   1.000
_cell.angle_alpha   90.00
_cell.angle_beta   90.00
_cell.angle_gamma   90.00
#
_symmetry.space_group_name_H-M   'P 1'
#
loop_
_entity.id
_entity.type
_entity.pdbx_description
1 polymer ?
#
loop_
_entity_poly.entity_id
_entity_poly.type
_entity_poly.pdbx_seq_one_letter_code
_entity_poly.pdbx_strand_id
1 'polypeptide(L)'
;MTAPKKAAAAGSATAPIARGQARTVIYCHGISNMPPEGVLRSEWDRALFGADQGERTRMAYWVDRERYPETAGLSTRALGEDRATLQPEAQGLLAASIQDSDAPAESQAFVDALTAQLEAAAQTAAQRGAPMGGPATLSVEAKGLWSPVTAMFTQAFLADVNDFLFNKTKRERMVQTVKDRISTGGGPFVVVGHSQGSMVTYQALMELGATVEVDLYVTIGSPLGLPQVTDVLQQWHGKKLPIPAGVKRWVNIAQDGDIVCLDQSLADEYSAAGKPKIVDERVMGVVWPPSKAHSASRYLSRQSTQETVMTALDRSRFQPVSPMTVARSLADALDVEATARVPVLIELADRSAGAGEGGDSLQQAREAVVAWIQAHVLQGPITAETVYLEDQLDRYVAVNLTRAEVETLAGAMSSQYGAQSPAVYRMFSNSRKKALMFDSIHTVQARTAQLGYNACGQGITWAVLDTGIDRQHPHFHNPAFAPDGTIAAEWDCTERGPVKKGSGNDANGHGTHVAGIIAGGLLSVGGEAGPDLLAMAPRARIVSYKVLADNGGGYDAWIIKAIDHIWKQNQEGRRLAIQGVNLSLGGPFDPASFGCGDSPLCASLLRLVRQGVLVVLAAGNEGSGDIVVDGFSATRSFDLSIGDPANLDEAIAVGSVHPTLPHRYGTSYFSSRGPTADGRLKPDVVGPGERILSCRSSSDPKRTPSRDKGKSLDELYVALSGTSMAAPHISGLLAAFLSVRTEFIGYPDRVKRILLEHCTDLQRDRYHQGAGLPNLSKMLLET
;
A
#
# COMPACT_ATOMS: atom_id res chain seq x y z
N MET A 1 -17.80 51.08 55.80
CA MET A 1 -17.20 50.51 54.57
C MET A 1 -16.47 49.24 54.96
N THR A 2 -17.03 48.11 54.57
CA THR A 2 -16.70 46.75 54.98
C THR A 2 -15.56 46.17 54.14
N ALA A 3 -14.45 45.82 54.79
CA ALA A 3 -13.42 44.96 54.21
C ALA A 3 -13.72 43.49 54.59
N PRO A 4 -13.73 42.52 53.64
CA PRO A 4 -14.11 41.17 53.96
C PRO A 4 -12.94 40.27 54.37
N LYS A 5 -13.34 39.35 55.25
CA LYS A 5 -12.68 38.22 55.92
C LYS A 5 -11.77 37.32 55.06
N LYS A 6 -10.67 36.89 55.69
CA LYS A 6 -9.90 35.66 55.43
C LYS A 6 -10.80 34.42 55.40
N ALA A 7 -10.60 33.54 54.41
CA ALA A 7 -11.12 32.18 54.38
C ALA A 7 -9.96 31.17 54.42
N ALA A 8 -10.23 30.05 55.09
CA ALA A 8 -9.30 29.05 55.59
C ALA A 8 -8.78 28.08 54.51
N ALA A 9 -7.60 27.52 54.79
CA ALA A 9 -7.09 26.31 54.14
C ALA A 9 -7.51 25.07 54.94
N ALA A 10 -7.94 23.99 54.26
CA ALA A 10 -7.46 22.60 54.43
C ALA A 10 -8.42 21.54 53.82
N GLY A 11 -7.83 20.59 53.07
CA GLY A 11 -8.35 19.24 52.78
C GLY A 11 -9.03 19.08 51.40
N SER A 12 -8.67 18.16 50.50
CA SER A 12 -7.85 16.95 50.61
C SER A 12 -6.84 16.85 49.46
N ALA A 13 -5.56 16.68 49.79
CA ALA A 13 -4.60 16.12 48.85
C ALA A 13 -5.04 14.68 48.53
N THR A 14 -5.64 14.49 47.35
CA THR A 14 -5.76 13.17 46.75
C THR A 14 -4.36 12.59 46.66
N ALA A 15 -4.13 11.45 47.33
CA ALA A 15 -2.92 10.66 47.15
C ALA A 15 -2.63 10.52 45.64
N PRO A 16 -1.36 10.61 45.20
CA PRO A 16 -1.04 10.45 43.79
C PRO A 16 -1.59 9.10 43.33
N ILE A 17 -2.56 9.13 42.40
CA ILE A 17 -3.07 7.92 41.75
C ILE A 17 -1.84 7.18 41.24
N ALA A 18 -1.61 5.97 41.74
CA ALA A 18 -0.52 5.12 41.28
C ALA A 18 -0.61 5.06 39.75
N ARG A 19 0.39 5.61 39.06
CA ARG A 19 0.40 5.68 37.60
C ARG A 19 0.43 4.24 37.08
N GLY A 20 -0.52 3.90 36.22
CA GLY A 20 -0.49 2.65 35.45
C GLY A 20 0.84 2.51 34.69
N GLN A 21 1.30 1.28 34.50
CA GLN A 21 2.58 1.00 33.84
C GLN A 21 2.39 0.41 32.44
N ALA A 22 1.17 0.01 32.09
CA ALA A 22 0.89 -0.66 30.85
C ALA A 22 1.10 0.27 29.64
N ARG A 23 1.81 -0.26 28.64
CA ARG A 23 2.21 0.51 27.45
C ARG A 23 1.39 0.19 26.20
N THR A 24 0.77 -0.99 26.21
CA THR A 24 0.08 -1.54 25.04
C THR A 24 -1.23 -2.20 25.48
N VAL A 25 -2.30 -2.01 24.69
CA VAL A 25 -3.57 -2.73 24.87
C VAL A 25 -3.71 -3.81 23.81
N ILE A 26 -4.05 -5.03 24.23
CA ILE A 26 -4.29 -6.16 23.34
C ILE A 26 -5.76 -6.53 23.43
N TYR A 27 -6.47 -6.38 22.32
CA TYR A 27 -7.84 -6.82 22.13
C TYR A 27 -7.86 -8.26 21.67
N CYS A 28 -8.69 -9.10 22.28
CA CYS A 28 -8.84 -10.50 21.93
C CYS A 28 -10.28 -10.79 21.58
N HIS A 29 -10.51 -11.25 20.36
CA HIS A 29 -11.84 -11.55 19.82
C HIS A 29 -11.80 -12.81 18.95
N GLY A 30 -12.90 -13.55 18.88
CA GLY A 30 -12.99 -14.63 17.89
C GLY A 30 -14.31 -15.35 17.88
N ILE A 31 -15.34 -14.64 17.48
CA ILE A 31 -16.61 -15.24 17.10
C ILE A 31 -17.02 -14.69 15.74
N SER A 32 -17.48 -15.58 14.86
CA SER A 32 -18.07 -15.24 13.57
C SER A 32 -17.15 -14.46 12.60
N ASN A 33 -17.68 -14.12 11.43
CA ASN A 33 -16.97 -13.34 10.40
C ASN A 33 -17.11 -11.83 10.68
N MET A 34 -16.11 -11.26 11.36
CA MET A 34 -15.96 -9.82 11.58
C MET A 34 -15.04 -9.18 10.52
N PRO A 35 -15.08 -7.83 10.37
CA PRO A 35 -14.19 -7.10 9.48
C PRO A 35 -12.70 -7.41 9.73
N PRO A 36 -11.81 -7.10 8.77
CA PRO A 36 -10.37 -7.28 8.93
C PRO A 36 -9.85 -6.70 10.26
N GLU A 37 -8.86 -7.36 10.86
CA GLU A 37 -8.37 -7.07 12.23
C GLU A 37 -8.06 -5.58 12.47
N GLY A 38 -7.46 -4.87 11.51
CA GLY A 38 -7.11 -3.45 11.66
C GLY A 38 -8.34 -2.53 11.66
N VAL A 39 -9.40 -2.92 10.96
CA VAL A 39 -10.69 -2.21 10.98
C VAL A 39 -11.37 -2.38 12.32
N LEU A 40 -11.44 -3.63 12.81
CA LEU A 40 -12.04 -3.95 14.11
C LEU A 40 -11.28 -3.29 15.27
N ARG A 41 -9.94 -3.28 15.21
CA ARG A 41 -9.11 -2.56 16.18
C ARG A 41 -9.43 -1.07 16.23
N SER A 42 -9.47 -0.41 15.07
CA SER A 42 -9.78 1.03 14.98
C SER A 42 -11.16 1.36 15.54
N GLU A 43 -12.15 0.47 15.39
CA GLU A 43 -13.47 0.61 16.00
C GLU A 43 -13.40 0.54 17.52
N TRP A 44 -12.69 -0.46 18.07
CA TRP A 44 -12.56 -0.64 19.51
C TRP A 44 -11.73 0.46 20.16
N ASP A 45 -10.73 0.98 19.46
CA ASP A 45 -9.97 2.16 19.88
C ASP A 45 -10.87 3.39 19.98
N ARG A 46 -11.72 3.64 18.97
CA ARG A 46 -12.67 4.75 19.02
C ARG A 46 -13.68 4.59 20.15
N ALA A 47 -14.13 3.37 20.42
CA ALA A 47 -15.02 3.10 21.55
C ALA A 47 -14.33 3.36 22.89
N LEU A 48 -13.10 2.88 23.07
CA LEU A 48 -12.40 2.93 24.36
C LEU A 48 -11.69 4.27 24.63
N PHE A 49 -11.13 4.89 23.60
CA PHE A 49 -10.28 6.08 23.71
C PHE A 49 -10.86 7.32 23.00
N GLY A 50 -11.90 7.17 22.19
CA GLY A 50 -12.44 8.24 21.35
C GLY A 50 -11.62 8.51 20.08
N ALA A 51 -10.48 7.84 19.89
CA ALA A 51 -9.59 7.98 18.73
C ALA A 51 -8.80 6.69 18.49
N ASP A 52 -8.41 6.44 17.24
CA ASP A 52 -7.50 5.35 16.86
C ASP A 52 -6.14 5.51 17.54
N GLN A 53 -5.61 4.43 18.11
CA GLN A 53 -4.38 4.46 18.91
C GLN A 53 -3.15 3.93 18.17
N GLY A 54 -3.28 3.52 16.91
CA GLY A 54 -2.15 3.11 16.08
C GLY A 54 -1.41 1.90 16.67
N GLU A 55 -0.08 1.96 16.76
CA GLU A 55 0.74 0.83 17.27
C GLU A 55 0.56 0.55 18.77
N ARG A 56 -0.11 1.42 19.53
CA ARG A 56 -0.32 1.25 20.98
C ARG A 56 -1.40 0.22 21.31
N THR A 57 -2.19 -0.18 20.32
CA THR A 57 -3.19 -1.23 20.47
C THR A 57 -3.03 -2.31 19.40
N ARG A 58 -3.41 -3.53 19.76
CA ARG A 58 -3.27 -4.72 18.92
C ARG A 58 -4.54 -5.55 18.96
N MET A 59 -4.79 -6.29 17.90
CA MET A 59 -5.93 -7.21 17.81
C MET A 59 -5.41 -8.64 17.63
N ALA A 60 -5.80 -9.53 18.53
CA ALA A 60 -5.69 -10.97 18.39
C ALA A 60 -7.07 -11.48 17.95
N TYR A 61 -7.19 -11.77 16.66
CA TYR A 61 -8.44 -12.16 16.03
C TYR A 61 -8.26 -13.45 15.23
N TRP A 62 -9.19 -14.39 15.39
CA TRP A 62 -9.22 -15.63 14.62
C TRP A 62 -10.61 -15.87 14.02
N VAL A 63 -10.65 -16.58 12.88
CA VAL A 63 -11.87 -17.01 12.20
C VAL A 63 -11.64 -18.39 11.61
N ASP A 64 -12.60 -19.30 11.78
CA ASP A 64 -12.64 -20.53 11.00
C ASP A 64 -13.02 -20.20 9.55
N ARG A 65 -12.04 -20.19 8.64
CA ARG A 65 -12.25 -19.86 7.23
C ARG A 65 -12.95 -20.95 6.42
N GLU A 66 -12.98 -22.17 6.93
CA GLU A 66 -13.76 -23.26 6.32
C GLU A 66 -15.25 -23.04 6.59
N ARG A 67 -15.59 -22.57 7.80
CA ARG A 67 -16.96 -22.18 8.17
C ARG A 67 -17.36 -20.80 7.64
N TYR A 68 -16.43 -19.84 7.61
CA TYR A 68 -16.67 -18.45 7.25
C TYR A 68 -15.71 -17.98 6.14
N PRO A 69 -16.01 -18.26 4.86
CA PRO A 69 -15.18 -17.82 3.74
C PRO A 69 -15.12 -16.29 3.62
N GLU A 70 -14.01 -15.76 3.11
CA GLU A 70 -13.81 -14.32 2.92
C GLU A 70 -14.76 -13.74 1.88
N THR A 71 -15.41 -12.61 2.22
CA THR A 71 -16.23 -11.82 1.29
C THR A 71 -15.45 -10.58 0.87
N ALA A 72 -15.22 -10.43 -0.43
CA ALA A 72 -14.54 -9.26 -0.99
C ALA A 72 -15.38 -7.98 -0.81
N GLY A 73 -14.83 -6.94 -0.20
CA GLY A 73 -15.34 -5.56 -0.34
C GLY A 73 -16.25 -5.00 0.76
N LEU A 74 -16.33 -5.60 1.95
CA LEU A 74 -17.15 -5.02 3.03
C LEU A 74 -16.46 -3.81 3.70
N SER A 75 -17.01 -2.62 3.46
CA SER A 75 -16.69 -1.42 4.24
C SER A 75 -17.50 -1.38 5.55
N THR A 76 -16.95 -0.75 6.58
CA THR A 76 -17.54 -0.64 7.94
C THR A 76 -18.95 -0.08 7.99
N ARG A 77 -19.35 0.72 7.00
CA ARG A 77 -20.69 1.30 6.94
C ARG A 77 -21.80 0.27 6.65
N ALA A 78 -21.44 -0.92 6.14
CA ALA A 78 -22.40 -1.97 5.81
C ALA A 78 -22.72 -2.94 6.96
N LEU A 79 -21.90 -2.99 8.03
CA LEU A 79 -22.03 -4.01 9.09
C LEU A 79 -22.45 -3.46 10.45
N GLY A 80 -22.31 -2.13 10.68
CA GLY A 80 -22.59 -1.49 11.96
C GLY A 80 -24.05 -1.07 12.19
N GLU A 81 -24.79 -0.73 11.13
CA GLU A 81 -26.17 -0.23 11.25
C GLU A 81 -27.22 -1.18 10.66
N ASP A 82 -26.91 -1.92 9.59
CA ASP A 82 -27.85 -2.81 8.91
C ASP A 82 -27.34 -4.26 8.87
N ARG A 83 -27.50 -4.99 9.98
CA ARG A 83 -27.49 -6.48 9.96
C ARG A 83 -28.66 -7.06 9.15
N ALA A 84 -29.59 -6.22 8.66
CA ALA A 84 -30.79 -6.61 7.93
C ALA A 84 -30.56 -6.92 6.44
N THR A 85 -29.36 -6.66 5.88
CA THR A 85 -29.08 -6.80 4.44
C THR A 85 -28.10 -7.91 4.07
N LEU A 86 -27.85 -8.88 4.96
CA LEU A 86 -27.16 -10.12 4.56
C LEU A 86 -28.08 -10.92 3.62
N GLN A 87 -27.61 -11.19 2.41
CA GLN A 87 -28.36 -11.89 1.36
C GLN A 87 -28.83 -13.29 1.82
N PRO A 88 -29.97 -13.80 1.30
CA PRO A 88 -30.55 -15.10 1.66
C PRO A 88 -29.60 -16.29 1.44
N GLU A 89 -28.58 -16.14 0.60
CA GLU A 89 -27.62 -17.20 0.27
C GLU A 89 -26.71 -17.58 1.46
N ALA A 90 -26.46 -16.66 2.41
CA ALA A 90 -25.76 -16.97 3.66
C ALA A 90 -26.64 -17.74 4.68
N GLN A 91 -27.97 -17.73 4.51
CA GLN A 91 -28.91 -18.37 5.43
C GLN A 91 -28.92 -19.91 5.29
N GLY A 92 -28.54 -20.43 4.12
CA GLY A 92 -28.45 -21.88 3.87
C GLY A 92 -27.15 -22.53 4.38
N LEU A 93 -26.07 -21.75 4.52
CA LEU A 93 -24.75 -22.25 4.95
C LEU A 93 -24.62 -22.38 6.47
N LEU A 94 -25.26 -21.51 7.25
CA LEU A 94 -25.19 -21.51 8.72
C LEU A 94 -26.01 -22.66 9.38
N ALA A 95 -27.08 -23.11 8.75
CA ALA A 95 -27.92 -24.20 9.27
C ALA A 95 -27.36 -25.60 8.97
N ALA A 96 -26.42 -25.72 8.02
CA ALA A 96 -25.89 -27.01 7.56
C ALA A 96 -24.62 -27.46 8.32
N SER A 97 -24.00 -26.61 9.13
CA SER A 97 -22.63 -26.81 9.64
C SER A 97 -22.50 -27.31 11.09
N ILE A 98 -23.54 -27.87 11.71
CA ILE A 98 -23.42 -28.50 13.05
C ILE A 98 -23.07 -30.00 12.94
N GLN A 99 -23.16 -30.60 11.75
CA GLN A 99 -22.80 -32.01 11.56
C GLN A 99 -21.36 -32.14 11.04
N ASP A 100 -20.39 -31.94 11.93
CA ASP A 100 -19.03 -32.42 11.69
C ASP A 100 -19.00 -33.91 12.09
N SER A 101 -18.78 -34.81 11.14
CA SER A 101 -18.94 -36.27 11.32
C SER A 101 -17.91 -36.90 12.27
N ASP A 102 -16.93 -36.13 12.75
CA ASP A 102 -15.84 -36.55 13.64
C ASP A 102 -15.92 -35.95 15.06
N ALA A 103 -17.03 -35.31 15.44
CA ALA A 103 -17.19 -34.73 16.78
C ALA A 103 -17.34 -35.81 17.89
N PRO A 104 -16.62 -35.72 19.02
CA PRO A 104 -16.79 -36.65 20.15
C PRO A 104 -18.23 -36.67 20.67
N ALA A 105 -18.73 -37.82 21.15
CA ALA A 105 -20.11 -37.95 21.66
C ALA A 105 -20.47 -36.94 22.77
N GLU A 106 -19.47 -36.48 23.53
CA GLU A 106 -19.60 -35.47 24.59
C GLU A 106 -19.87 -34.06 24.03
N SER A 107 -19.49 -33.77 22.78
CA SER A 107 -19.68 -32.47 22.11
C SER A 107 -21.16 -32.18 21.85
N GLN A 108 -21.92 -33.17 21.37
CA GLN A 108 -23.35 -32.98 21.11
C GLN A 108 -24.14 -32.74 22.41
N ALA A 109 -23.84 -33.51 23.46
CA ALA A 109 -24.47 -33.34 24.77
C ALA A 109 -24.17 -31.95 25.38
N PHE A 110 -22.95 -31.44 25.19
CA PHE A 110 -22.58 -30.08 25.58
C PHE A 110 -23.38 -29.02 24.82
N VAL A 111 -23.46 -29.12 23.49
CA VAL A 111 -24.20 -28.18 22.64
C VAL A 111 -25.68 -28.15 23.04
N ASP A 112 -26.29 -29.31 23.25
CA ASP A 112 -27.70 -29.41 23.66
C ASP A 112 -27.94 -28.77 25.03
N ALA A 113 -27.07 -29.04 26.01
CA ALA A 113 -27.17 -28.47 27.36
C ALA A 113 -26.97 -26.95 27.39
N LEU A 114 -25.99 -26.44 26.64
CA LEU A 114 -25.72 -25.01 26.55
C LEU A 114 -26.85 -24.29 25.80
N THR A 115 -27.39 -24.89 24.74
CA THR A 115 -28.56 -24.37 24.01
C THR A 115 -29.76 -24.22 24.95
N ALA A 116 -30.08 -25.26 25.72
CA ALA A 116 -31.19 -25.22 26.67
C ALA A 116 -31.02 -24.12 27.74
N GLN A 117 -29.79 -23.88 28.20
CA GLN A 117 -29.51 -22.83 29.17
C GLN A 117 -29.65 -21.43 28.58
N LEU A 118 -29.14 -21.20 27.36
CA LEU A 118 -29.30 -19.94 26.64
C LEU A 118 -30.78 -19.65 26.33
N GLU A 119 -31.55 -20.68 25.98
CA GLU A 119 -33.00 -20.58 25.78
C GLU A 119 -33.76 -20.20 27.05
N ALA A 120 -33.47 -20.90 28.16
CA ALA A 120 -34.08 -20.58 29.46
C ALA A 120 -33.73 -19.16 29.92
N ALA A 121 -32.51 -18.71 29.68
CA ALA A 121 -32.08 -17.37 30.02
C ALA A 121 -32.74 -16.29 29.15
N ALA A 122 -32.88 -16.53 27.84
CA ALA A 122 -33.59 -15.63 26.94
C ALA A 122 -35.07 -15.48 27.34
N GLN A 123 -35.72 -16.56 27.78
CA GLN A 123 -37.08 -16.54 28.33
C GLN A 123 -37.15 -15.75 29.65
N THR A 124 -36.15 -15.89 30.52
CA THR A 124 -36.07 -15.15 31.78
C THR A 124 -35.82 -13.65 31.57
N ALA A 125 -34.99 -13.29 30.58
CA ALA A 125 -34.75 -11.91 30.17
C ALA A 125 -36.02 -11.26 29.58
N ALA A 126 -36.82 -12.01 28.81
CA ALA A 126 -38.12 -11.56 28.32
C ALA A 126 -39.09 -11.18 29.46
N GLN A 127 -39.09 -11.95 30.54
CA GLN A 127 -39.97 -11.73 31.69
C GLN A 127 -39.56 -10.51 32.53
N ARG A 128 -38.26 -10.17 32.58
CA ARG A 128 -37.73 -8.99 33.30
C ARG A 128 -37.89 -7.67 32.54
N GLY A 129 -38.16 -7.71 31.24
CA GLY A 129 -38.35 -6.54 30.37
C GLY A 129 -39.75 -5.91 30.39
N ALA A 130 -40.70 -6.44 31.18
CA ALA A 130 -42.04 -5.85 31.29
C ALA A 130 -42.00 -4.56 32.15
N PRO A 131 -42.46 -3.40 31.64
CA PRO A 131 -42.51 -2.19 32.43
C PRO A 131 -43.56 -2.32 33.55
N MET A 132 -43.16 -2.04 34.78
CA MET A 132 -44.07 -1.84 35.90
C MET A 132 -44.79 -0.49 35.73
N GLY A 133 -46.02 -0.53 35.22
CA GLY A 133 -47.00 0.57 35.34
C GLY A 133 -47.25 1.40 34.07
N GLY A 134 -48.27 1.03 33.30
CA GLY A 134 -48.87 1.84 32.22
C GLY A 134 -50.00 1.06 31.51
N PRO A 135 -51.12 1.70 31.11
CA PRO A 135 -52.31 0.97 30.70
C PRO A 135 -52.13 0.24 29.36
N ALA A 136 -52.66 -0.98 29.36
CA ALA A 136 -52.78 -1.96 28.29
C ALA A 136 -52.98 -1.41 26.86
N THR A 137 -51.89 -1.19 26.14
CA THR A 137 -51.79 -1.39 24.69
C THR A 137 -50.35 -1.75 24.34
N LEU A 138 -49.98 -3.03 24.34
CA LEU A 138 -48.80 -3.60 23.68
C LEU A 138 -48.81 -5.13 23.84
N SER A 139 -49.89 -5.77 23.37
CA SER A 139 -50.01 -7.23 23.31
C SER A 139 -49.81 -7.74 21.88
N VAL A 140 -48.64 -7.47 21.28
CA VAL A 140 -48.20 -8.12 20.03
C VAL A 140 -46.68 -8.39 19.97
N GLU A 141 -45.83 -7.71 20.76
CA GLU A 141 -44.36 -7.80 20.58
C GLU A 141 -43.62 -8.85 21.45
N ALA A 142 -44.32 -9.70 22.19
CA ALA A 142 -43.68 -10.77 22.98
C ALA A 142 -43.09 -11.92 22.13
N LYS A 143 -43.36 -11.96 20.81
CA LYS A 143 -42.73 -12.89 19.86
C LYS A 143 -41.40 -12.38 19.28
N GLY A 144 -40.94 -11.17 19.66
CA GLY A 144 -39.80 -10.50 19.05
C GLY A 144 -38.42 -10.74 19.68
N LEU A 145 -38.30 -11.47 20.80
CA LEU A 145 -37.00 -11.63 21.48
C LEU A 145 -36.02 -12.57 20.78
N TRP A 146 -36.52 -13.59 20.09
CA TRP A 146 -35.75 -14.48 19.23
C TRP A 146 -35.81 -13.97 17.79
N SER A 147 -35.16 -12.84 17.54
CA SER A 147 -34.97 -12.38 16.17
C SER A 147 -34.13 -13.41 15.39
N PRO A 148 -34.33 -13.58 14.08
CA PRO A 148 -33.48 -14.44 13.24
C PRO A 148 -31.98 -14.12 13.41
N VAL A 149 -31.66 -12.84 13.67
CA VAL A 149 -30.31 -12.34 13.94
C VAL A 149 -29.75 -12.87 15.27
N THR A 150 -30.59 -12.93 16.32
CA THR A 150 -30.20 -13.49 17.62
C THR A 150 -29.94 -14.99 17.51
N ALA A 151 -30.82 -15.72 16.83
CA ALA A 151 -30.68 -17.16 16.62
C ALA A 151 -29.40 -17.51 15.83
N MET A 152 -29.13 -16.76 14.76
CA MET A 152 -27.92 -16.91 13.95
C MET A 152 -26.64 -16.64 14.75
N PHE A 153 -26.64 -15.59 15.57
CA PHE A 153 -25.53 -15.28 16.47
C PHE A 153 -25.30 -16.40 17.50
N THR A 154 -26.37 -16.91 18.12
CA THR A 154 -26.29 -17.99 19.10
C THR A 154 -25.74 -19.28 18.48
N GLN A 155 -26.17 -19.64 17.25
CA GLN A 155 -25.63 -20.80 16.55
C GLN A 155 -24.14 -20.65 16.24
N ALA A 156 -23.71 -19.48 15.75
CA ALA A 156 -22.29 -19.19 15.52
C ALA A 156 -21.47 -19.27 16.82
N PHE A 157 -21.97 -18.71 17.92
CA PHE A 157 -21.35 -18.78 19.24
C PHE A 157 -21.18 -20.21 19.73
N LEU A 158 -22.24 -21.03 19.65
CA LEU A 158 -22.21 -22.43 20.08
C LEU A 158 -21.18 -23.23 19.28
N ALA A 159 -21.13 -23.04 17.96
CA ALA A 159 -20.20 -23.74 17.09
C ALA A 159 -18.74 -23.34 17.36
N ASP A 160 -18.47 -22.04 17.51
CA ASP A 160 -17.11 -21.56 17.74
C ASP A 160 -16.62 -21.99 19.15
N VAL A 161 -17.46 -21.91 20.18
CA VAL A 161 -17.13 -22.40 21.55
C VAL A 161 -16.88 -23.91 21.55
N ASN A 162 -17.69 -24.67 20.83
CA ASN A 162 -17.50 -26.12 20.67
C ASN A 162 -16.14 -26.44 20.05
N ASP A 163 -15.72 -25.72 19.00
CA ASP A 163 -14.40 -25.91 18.41
C ASP A 163 -13.27 -25.68 19.41
N PHE A 164 -13.37 -24.63 20.24
CA PHE A 164 -12.34 -24.36 21.24
C PHE A 164 -12.26 -25.44 22.33
N LEU A 165 -13.40 -25.92 22.81
CA LEU A 165 -13.43 -26.91 23.90
C LEU A 165 -13.06 -28.31 23.42
N PHE A 166 -13.58 -28.75 22.27
CA PHE A 166 -13.50 -30.16 21.86
C PHE A 166 -12.58 -30.41 20.66
N ASN A 167 -12.22 -29.41 19.86
CA ASN A 167 -11.27 -29.57 18.75
C ASN A 167 -9.87 -29.07 19.16
N LYS A 168 -8.97 -30.01 19.48
CA LYS A 168 -7.61 -29.69 19.93
C LYS A 168 -6.82 -28.84 18.93
N THR A 169 -6.85 -29.21 17.65
CA THR A 169 -6.11 -28.51 16.59
C THR A 169 -6.60 -27.07 16.42
N LYS A 170 -7.92 -26.86 16.41
CA LYS A 170 -8.51 -25.51 16.32
C LYS A 170 -8.18 -24.70 17.57
N ARG A 171 -8.31 -25.29 18.77
CA ARG A 171 -7.93 -24.64 20.03
C ARG A 171 -6.48 -24.17 20.04
N GLU A 172 -5.54 -25.03 19.66
CA GLU A 172 -4.11 -24.69 19.63
C GLU A 172 -3.84 -23.49 18.71
N ARG A 173 -4.50 -23.41 17.54
CA ARG A 173 -4.40 -22.26 16.64
C ARG A 173 -4.95 -20.97 17.27
N MET A 174 -6.13 -21.03 17.90
CA MET A 174 -6.75 -19.89 18.57
C MET A 174 -5.84 -19.36 19.70
N VAL A 175 -5.36 -20.27 20.55
CA VAL A 175 -4.48 -19.95 21.69
C VAL A 175 -3.15 -19.40 21.20
N GLN A 176 -2.57 -19.98 20.16
CA GLN A 176 -1.30 -19.50 19.60
C GLN A 176 -1.44 -18.08 19.04
N THR A 177 -2.56 -17.74 18.41
CA THR A 177 -2.83 -16.37 17.91
C THR A 177 -2.75 -15.32 19.01
N VAL A 178 -3.31 -15.61 20.20
CA VAL A 178 -3.22 -14.71 21.35
C VAL A 178 -1.81 -14.71 21.94
N LYS A 179 -1.18 -15.88 22.06
CA LYS A 179 0.20 -16.00 22.56
C LYS A 179 1.18 -15.20 21.72
N ASP A 180 1.07 -15.27 20.40
CA ASP A 180 1.92 -14.52 19.49
C ASP A 180 1.76 -13.02 19.75
N ARG A 181 0.53 -12.50 19.80
CA ARG A 181 0.26 -11.06 20.01
C ARG A 181 0.72 -10.54 21.38
N ILE A 182 0.63 -11.35 22.44
CA ILE A 182 1.08 -11.00 23.79
C ILE A 182 2.61 -11.16 23.93
N SER A 183 3.22 -12.14 23.26
CA SER A 183 4.66 -12.39 23.31
C SER A 183 5.46 -11.46 22.39
N THR A 184 4.80 -10.81 21.43
CA THR A 184 5.43 -9.88 20.47
C THR A 184 5.61 -8.51 21.13
N GLY A 185 6.65 -8.31 21.94
CA GLY A 185 6.98 -6.99 22.53
C GLY A 185 7.18 -7.00 24.05
N GLY A 186 7.52 -5.85 24.62
CA GLY A 186 7.82 -5.70 26.04
C GLY A 186 6.60 -5.26 26.85
N GLY A 187 6.18 -6.08 27.83
CA GLY A 187 5.15 -5.71 28.81
C GLY A 187 5.54 -4.51 29.69
N PRO A 188 4.65 -4.05 30.58
CA PRO A 188 3.37 -4.67 30.91
C PRO A 188 2.21 -4.31 29.96
N PHE A 189 1.24 -5.22 29.85
CA PHE A 189 0.08 -5.13 28.94
C PHE A 189 -1.24 -4.87 29.68
N VAL A 190 -2.18 -4.22 28.99
CA VAL A 190 -3.62 -4.40 29.25
C VAL A 190 -4.15 -5.38 28.22
N VAL A 191 -4.87 -6.42 28.65
CA VAL A 191 -5.51 -7.39 27.74
C VAL A 191 -7.01 -7.32 27.92
N VAL A 192 -7.77 -7.24 26.83
CA VAL A 192 -9.23 -7.17 26.84
C VAL A 192 -9.80 -8.33 26.03
N GLY A 193 -10.38 -9.32 26.71
CA GLY A 193 -11.08 -10.43 26.09
C GLY A 193 -12.57 -10.11 25.92
N HIS A 194 -13.10 -10.31 24.72
CA HIS A 194 -14.54 -10.20 24.44
C HIS A 194 -15.12 -11.53 23.98
N SER A 195 -16.28 -11.92 24.53
CA SER A 195 -16.97 -13.15 24.15
C SER A 195 -16.04 -14.36 24.29
N GLN A 196 -16.01 -15.27 23.31
CA GLN A 196 -15.06 -16.38 23.26
C GLN A 196 -13.59 -15.94 23.34
N GLY A 197 -13.25 -14.71 22.94
CA GLY A 197 -11.90 -14.15 23.10
C GLY A 197 -11.42 -14.17 24.56
N SER A 198 -12.33 -14.09 25.53
CA SER A 198 -12.02 -14.24 26.96
C SER A 198 -11.55 -15.64 27.33
N MET A 199 -12.12 -16.68 26.71
CA MET A 199 -11.73 -18.08 26.96
C MET A 199 -10.36 -18.38 26.38
N VAL A 200 -10.15 -17.98 25.12
CA VAL A 200 -8.86 -18.16 24.44
C VAL A 200 -7.75 -17.41 25.15
N THR A 201 -8.03 -16.17 25.59
CA THR A 201 -7.08 -15.36 26.34
C THR A 201 -6.74 -15.98 27.70
N TYR A 202 -7.74 -16.47 28.43
CA TYR A 202 -7.50 -17.16 29.69
C TYR A 202 -6.55 -18.35 29.51
N GLN A 203 -6.81 -19.21 28.52
CA GLN A 203 -5.96 -20.36 28.20
C GLN A 203 -4.55 -19.94 27.76
N ALA A 204 -4.42 -18.92 26.91
CA ALA A 204 -3.13 -18.39 26.49
C ALA A 204 -2.30 -17.85 27.66
N LEU A 205 -2.92 -17.11 28.59
CA LEU A 205 -2.26 -16.57 29.78
C LEU A 205 -1.88 -17.68 30.77
N MET A 206 -2.67 -18.75 30.87
CA MET A 206 -2.33 -19.93 31.66
C MET A 206 -1.08 -20.62 31.12
N GLU A 207 -0.94 -20.75 29.79
CA GLU A 207 0.24 -21.34 29.16
C GLU A 207 1.49 -20.45 29.24
N LEU A 208 1.33 -19.13 29.08
CA LEU A 208 2.45 -18.18 29.19
C LEU A 208 2.92 -18.00 30.64
N GLY A 209 2.03 -18.13 31.62
CA GLY A 209 2.38 -18.03 33.03
C GLY A 209 3.06 -16.71 33.40
N ALA A 210 4.19 -16.77 34.09
CA ALA A 210 4.95 -15.59 34.54
C ALA A 210 5.91 -15.02 33.48
N THR A 211 5.93 -15.58 32.27
CA THR A 211 6.79 -15.08 31.17
C THR A 211 6.32 -13.74 30.60
N VAL A 212 5.06 -13.38 30.86
CA VAL A 212 4.44 -12.14 30.41
C VAL A 212 3.87 -11.37 31.59
N GLU A 213 3.95 -10.05 31.52
CA GLU A 213 3.44 -9.16 32.56
C GLU A 213 2.15 -8.49 32.07
N VAL A 214 1.02 -8.84 32.69
CA VAL A 214 -0.29 -8.26 32.39
C VAL A 214 -0.76 -7.47 33.60
N ASP A 215 -0.69 -6.14 33.48
CA ASP A 215 -1.11 -5.22 34.55
C ASP A 215 -2.61 -5.31 34.80
N LEU A 216 -3.40 -5.47 33.73
CA LEU A 216 -4.84 -5.56 33.79
C LEU A 216 -5.37 -6.51 32.72
N TYR A 217 -6.12 -7.52 33.16
CA TYR A 217 -6.95 -8.35 32.30
C TYR A 217 -8.43 -7.94 32.46
N VAL A 218 -9.07 -7.54 31.36
CA VAL A 218 -10.49 -7.18 31.32
C VAL A 218 -11.25 -8.22 30.52
N THR A 219 -12.33 -8.75 31.08
CA THR A 219 -13.26 -9.64 30.36
C THR A 219 -14.59 -8.93 30.17
N ILE A 220 -15.09 -8.85 28.93
CA ILE A 220 -16.35 -8.21 28.57
C ILE A 220 -17.27 -9.19 27.84
N GLY A 221 -18.52 -9.32 28.28
CA GLY A 221 -19.46 -10.29 27.72
C GLY A 221 -18.90 -11.72 27.73
N SER A 222 -18.30 -12.14 28.85
CA SER A 222 -17.48 -13.35 28.92
C SER A 222 -18.32 -14.60 29.22
N PRO A 223 -18.12 -15.72 28.50
CA PRO A 223 -18.74 -17.00 28.80
C PRO A 223 -18.01 -17.81 29.90
N LEU A 224 -16.94 -17.26 30.49
CA LEU A 224 -16.11 -17.95 31.48
C LEU A 224 -16.86 -18.37 32.76
N GLY A 225 -18.03 -17.79 33.04
CA GLY A 225 -18.88 -18.16 34.18
C GLY A 225 -20.03 -19.10 33.81
N LEU A 226 -20.12 -19.54 32.55
CA LEU A 226 -21.16 -20.50 32.16
C LEU A 226 -20.80 -21.88 32.73
N PRO A 227 -21.69 -22.53 33.51
CA PRO A 227 -21.37 -23.79 34.18
C PRO A 227 -20.77 -24.87 33.26
N GLN A 228 -21.29 -25.02 32.04
CA GLN A 228 -20.81 -26.01 31.06
C GLN A 228 -19.41 -25.66 30.55
N VAL A 229 -19.07 -24.37 30.45
CA VAL A 229 -17.72 -23.92 30.10
C VAL A 229 -16.79 -24.13 31.29
N THR A 230 -17.20 -23.73 32.49
CA THR A 230 -16.44 -23.89 33.73
C THR A 230 -16.14 -25.37 34.00
N ASP A 231 -17.10 -26.27 33.80
CA ASP A 231 -16.94 -27.72 33.99
C ASP A 231 -15.82 -28.29 33.12
N VAL A 232 -15.76 -27.90 31.83
CA VAL A 232 -14.69 -28.35 30.92
C VAL A 232 -13.35 -27.74 31.32
N LEU A 233 -13.31 -26.44 31.68
CA LEU A 233 -12.07 -25.80 32.14
C LEU A 233 -11.53 -26.42 33.44
N GLN A 234 -12.41 -26.85 34.35
CA GLN A 234 -12.04 -27.52 35.59
C GLN A 234 -11.43 -28.90 35.34
N GLN A 235 -11.78 -29.56 34.23
CA GLN A 235 -11.10 -30.80 33.81
C GLN A 235 -9.65 -30.52 33.38
N TRP A 236 -9.37 -29.34 32.81
CA TRP A 236 -8.03 -28.97 32.34
C TRP A 236 -7.14 -28.45 33.47
N HIS A 237 -7.68 -27.60 34.35
CA HIS A 237 -6.90 -26.83 35.33
C HIS A 237 -7.20 -27.20 36.79
N GLY A 238 -8.10 -28.16 37.02
CA GLY A 238 -8.52 -28.61 38.33
C GLY A 238 -9.77 -27.91 38.87
N LYS A 239 -10.36 -28.47 39.94
CA LYS A 239 -11.66 -28.06 40.52
C LYS A 239 -11.78 -26.58 40.93
N LYS A 240 -10.67 -25.91 41.22
CA LYS A 240 -10.64 -24.47 41.50
C LYS A 240 -9.80 -23.80 40.43
N LEU A 241 -10.43 -23.04 39.55
CA LEU A 241 -9.75 -22.42 38.42
C LEU A 241 -8.76 -21.36 38.91
N PRO A 242 -7.47 -21.43 38.55
CA PRO A 242 -6.48 -20.47 39.02
C PRO A 242 -6.53 -19.15 38.24
N ILE A 243 -6.08 -18.06 38.86
CA ILE A 243 -5.75 -16.81 38.17
C ILE A 243 -4.37 -16.95 37.51
N PRO A 244 -4.19 -16.62 36.21
CA PRO A 244 -2.90 -16.75 35.54
C PRO A 244 -1.77 -16.01 36.25
N ALA A 245 -0.57 -16.61 36.27
CA ALA A 245 0.57 -16.10 37.04
C ALA A 245 1.05 -14.71 36.59
N GLY A 246 0.97 -14.38 35.30
CA GLY A 246 1.35 -13.08 34.75
C GLY A 246 0.35 -11.93 35.00
N VAL A 247 -0.88 -12.22 35.46
CA VAL A 247 -1.93 -11.21 35.67
C VAL A 247 -1.87 -10.59 37.06
N LYS A 248 -1.76 -9.25 37.14
CA LYS A 248 -1.77 -8.50 38.40
C LYS A 248 -3.18 -8.13 38.87
N ARG A 249 -4.05 -7.71 37.95
CA ARG A 249 -5.46 -7.34 38.21
C ARG A 249 -6.37 -7.96 37.16
N TRP A 250 -7.54 -8.44 37.58
CA TRP A 250 -8.58 -8.94 36.68
C TRP A 250 -9.91 -8.28 37.01
N VAL A 251 -10.50 -7.60 36.02
CA VAL A 251 -11.84 -7.01 36.08
C VAL A 251 -12.75 -7.71 35.09
N ASN A 252 -13.89 -8.18 35.54
CA ASN A 252 -14.93 -8.76 34.70
C ASN A 252 -16.11 -7.79 34.60
N ILE A 253 -16.55 -7.47 33.39
CA ILE A 253 -17.63 -6.51 33.15
C ILE A 253 -18.75 -7.22 32.41
N ALA A 254 -19.91 -7.29 33.07
CA ALA A 254 -21.08 -8.01 32.58
C ALA A 254 -22.30 -7.09 32.49
N GLN A 255 -23.07 -7.21 31.42
CA GLN A 255 -24.33 -6.49 31.24
C GLN A 255 -25.55 -7.39 31.46
N ASP A 256 -26.54 -6.85 32.18
CA ASP A 256 -27.87 -7.47 32.29
C ASP A 256 -28.53 -7.63 30.91
N GLY A 257 -28.93 -8.88 30.61
CA GLY A 257 -29.56 -9.26 29.34
C GLY A 257 -28.60 -9.71 28.23
N ASP A 258 -27.28 -9.72 28.50
CA ASP A 258 -26.31 -10.39 27.63
C ASP A 258 -26.41 -11.91 27.83
N ILE A 259 -26.92 -12.62 26.80
CA ILE A 259 -27.15 -14.07 26.86
C ILE A 259 -25.87 -14.89 26.97
N VAL A 260 -24.71 -14.33 26.62
CA VAL A 260 -23.41 -15.03 26.69
C VAL A 260 -22.78 -14.92 28.09
N CYS A 261 -23.23 -13.97 28.92
CA CYS A 261 -22.72 -13.72 30.26
C CYS A 261 -23.85 -13.91 31.30
N LEU A 262 -24.39 -15.15 31.36
CA LEU A 262 -25.51 -15.49 32.25
C LEU A 262 -25.12 -15.48 33.71
N ASP A 263 -23.94 -16.02 34.02
CA ASP A 263 -23.28 -15.76 35.29
C ASP A 263 -22.40 -14.52 35.14
N GLN A 264 -22.65 -13.56 36.02
CA GLN A 264 -22.02 -12.26 36.02
C GLN A 264 -20.95 -12.15 37.11
N SER A 265 -20.73 -13.20 37.90
CA SER A 265 -19.75 -13.28 38.99
C SER A 265 -18.68 -14.32 38.67
N LEU A 266 -17.53 -13.90 38.15
CA LEU A 266 -16.39 -14.82 37.98
C LEU A 266 -15.62 -14.99 39.30
N ALA A 267 -15.76 -14.08 40.25
CA ALA A 267 -14.97 -14.09 41.48
C ALA A 267 -15.20 -15.32 42.37
N ASP A 268 -16.29 -16.06 42.20
CA ASP A 268 -16.64 -17.19 43.05
C ASP A 268 -16.10 -18.53 42.53
N GLU A 269 -15.86 -18.63 41.21
CA GLU A 269 -15.36 -19.85 40.56
C GLU A 269 -13.82 -19.89 40.44
N TYR A 270 -13.17 -18.72 40.48
CA TYR A 270 -11.73 -18.56 40.27
C TYR A 270 -10.99 -18.25 41.58
N SER A 271 -10.02 -19.10 41.93
CA SER A 271 -9.30 -19.05 43.20
C SER A 271 -8.01 -18.24 43.11
N ALA A 272 -7.90 -17.22 43.95
CA ALA A 272 -6.68 -16.43 44.12
C ALA A 272 -5.78 -17.06 45.19
N ALA A 273 -4.87 -17.94 44.80
CA ALA A 273 -3.79 -18.39 45.69
C ALA A 273 -2.78 -17.23 45.90
N GLY A 274 -3.12 -16.26 46.77
CA GLY A 274 -2.25 -15.13 47.15
C GLY A 274 -2.30 -13.89 46.24
N LYS A 275 -3.34 -13.73 45.41
CA LYS A 275 -3.57 -12.57 44.52
C LYS A 275 -4.89 -11.83 44.87
N PRO A 276 -5.11 -10.57 44.44
CA PRO A 276 -6.41 -9.92 44.62
C PRO A 276 -7.55 -10.69 43.90
N LYS A 277 -8.74 -10.72 44.51
CA LYS A 277 -9.97 -11.34 43.96
C LYS A 277 -10.34 -10.65 42.64
N ILE A 278 -10.94 -11.40 41.70
CA ILE A 278 -11.53 -10.82 40.48
C ILE A 278 -12.56 -9.75 40.90
N VAL A 279 -12.54 -8.60 40.24
CA VAL A 279 -13.51 -7.53 40.47
C VAL A 279 -14.62 -7.66 39.42
N ASP A 280 -15.80 -8.10 39.85
CA ASP A 280 -16.99 -8.16 38.99
C ASP A 280 -17.72 -6.81 38.99
N GLU A 281 -17.87 -6.21 37.81
CA GLU A 281 -18.60 -4.98 37.58
C GLU A 281 -19.89 -5.27 36.82
N ARG A 282 -21.02 -4.96 37.45
CA ARG A 282 -22.36 -5.12 36.88
C ARG A 282 -22.83 -3.84 36.23
N VAL A 283 -23.25 -3.96 34.98
CA VAL A 283 -23.81 -2.82 34.26
C VAL A 283 -25.33 -2.80 34.34
N MET A 284 -25.87 -1.88 35.14
CA MET A 284 -27.30 -1.70 35.41
C MET A 284 -27.92 -0.55 34.60
N GLY A 285 -29.22 -0.63 34.29
CA GLY A 285 -30.05 0.53 33.94
C GLY A 285 -30.19 0.91 32.45
N VAL A 286 -29.65 0.12 31.52
CA VAL A 286 -29.85 0.34 30.06
C VAL A 286 -30.27 -0.97 29.40
N VAL A 287 -31.54 -1.10 29.03
CA VAL A 287 -32.08 -2.28 28.33
C VAL A 287 -31.80 -2.13 26.83
N TRP A 288 -30.77 -2.83 26.34
CA TRP A 288 -30.52 -2.97 24.91
C TRP A 288 -31.27 -4.20 24.37
N PRO A 289 -31.69 -4.19 23.09
CA PRO A 289 -32.15 -5.41 22.43
C PRO A 289 -31.09 -6.52 22.55
N PRO A 290 -31.45 -7.80 22.74
CA PRO A 290 -30.50 -8.91 22.92
C PRO A 290 -29.41 -8.97 21.84
N SER A 291 -29.77 -8.69 20.58
CA SER A 291 -28.84 -8.66 19.44
C SER A 291 -27.78 -7.55 19.48
N LYS A 292 -27.97 -6.55 20.36
CA LYS A 292 -27.05 -5.41 20.55
C LYS A 292 -26.50 -5.31 21.98
N ALA A 293 -26.88 -6.22 22.88
CA ALA A 293 -26.36 -6.30 24.25
C ALA A 293 -24.95 -6.91 24.28
N HIS A 294 -24.66 -7.83 23.34
CA HIS A 294 -23.38 -8.53 23.22
C HIS A 294 -22.39 -7.84 22.26
N SER A 295 -22.22 -6.52 22.41
CA SER A 295 -21.35 -5.73 21.52
C SER A 295 -20.13 -5.19 22.27
N ALA A 296 -18.93 -5.60 21.83
CA ALA A 296 -17.67 -5.15 22.39
C ALA A 296 -17.54 -3.63 22.43
N SER A 297 -17.81 -2.96 21.29
CA SER A 297 -17.73 -1.50 21.17
C SER A 297 -18.64 -0.79 22.18
N ARG A 298 -19.77 -1.40 22.57
CA ARG A 298 -20.65 -0.84 23.59
C ARG A 298 -20.10 -1.01 24.99
N TYR A 299 -19.58 -2.19 25.34
CA TYR A 299 -18.86 -2.39 26.60
C TYR A 299 -17.70 -1.38 26.73
N LEU A 300 -16.87 -1.26 25.68
CA LEU A 300 -15.72 -0.37 25.65
C LEU A 300 -16.06 1.12 25.72
N SER A 301 -17.22 1.52 25.16
CA SER A 301 -17.68 2.92 25.20
C SER A 301 -18.18 3.39 26.57
N ARG A 302 -18.28 2.50 27.56
CA ARG A 302 -18.76 2.88 28.89
C ARG A 302 -17.67 3.58 29.68
N GLN A 303 -18.07 4.64 30.37
CA GLN A 303 -17.18 5.42 31.22
C GLN A 303 -16.44 4.54 32.25
N SER A 304 -17.11 3.58 32.88
CA SER A 304 -16.48 2.70 33.88
C SER A 304 -15.42 1.77 33.28
N THR A 305 -15.68 1.22 32.08
CA THR A 305 -14.70 0.42 31.32
C THR A 305 -13.52 1.27 30.87
N GLN A 306 -13.79 2.48 30.36
CA GLN A 306 -12.76 3.45 29.98
C GLN A 306 -11.88 3.82 31.19
N GLU A 307 -12.47 4.20 32.31
CA GLU A 307 -11.74 4.56 33.53
C GLU A 307 -10.88 3.40 34.05
N THR A 308 -11.40 2.18 34.01
CA THR A 308 -10.68 0.96 34.42
C THR A 308 -9.43 0.75 33.58
N VAL A 309 -9.54 0.83 32.25
CA VAL A 309 -8.39 0.67 31.33
C VAL A 309 -7.42 1.85 31.46
N MET A 310 -7.92 3.08 31.47
CA MET A 310 -7.12 4.32 31.52
C MET A 310 -6.33 4.48 32.83
N THR A 311 -6.73 3.79 33.90
CA THR A 311 -6.00 3.78 35.17
C THR A 311 -4.83 2.79 35.15
N ALA A 312 -4.91 1.74 34.32
CA ALA A 312 -3.82 0.76 34.15
C ALA A 312 -2.74 1.24 33.15
N LEU A 313 -3.07 2.19 32.27
CA LEU A 313 -2.16 2.71 31.25
C LEU A 313 -1.19 3.78 31.78
N ASP A 314 0.04 3.77 31.24
CA ASP A 314 1.00 4.86 31.41
C ASP A 314 0.56 6.07 30.58
N ARG A 315 -0.15 7.01 31.22
CA ARG A 315 -0.67 8.24 30.60
C ARG A 315 0.39 9.16 30.00
N SER A 316 1.67 9.00 30.35
CA SER A 316 2.75 9.77 29.75
C SER A 316 3.18 9.22 28.38
N ARG A 317 2.96 7.92 28.16
CA ARG A 317 3.33 7.20 26.92
C ARG A 317 2.13 6.92 26.02
N PHE A 318 0.94 6.85 26.61
CA PHE A 318 -0.34 6.63 25.92
C PHE A 318 -1.03 7.97 25.58
N GLN A 319 -0.32 8.87 24.86
CA GLN A 319 -0.86 10.14 24.37
C GLN A 319 -1.11 10.09 22.85
N PRO A 320 -2.20 10.71 22.34
CA PRO A 320 -2.48 10.73 20.90
C PRO A 320 -1.39 11.45 20.08
N VAL A 321 -0.68 12.39 20.70
CA VAL A 321 0.36 13.22 20.08
C VAL A 321 1.68 12.95 20.80
N SER A 322 2.38 11.90 20.37
CA SER A 322 3.72 11.57 20.86
C SER A 322 4.77 12.15 19.89
N PRO A 323 5.84 12.79 20.38
CA PRO A 323 6.94 13.22 19.52
C PRO A 323 7.68 12.04 18.89
N MET A 324 7.59 10.85 19.50
CA MET A 324 8.08 9.58 18.94
C MET A 324 6.95 8.80 18.28
N THR A 325 7.08 8.46 16.99
CA THR A 325 6.09 7.68 16.23
C THR A 325 6.73 6.52 15.47
N VAL A 326 6.12 5.32 15.52
CA VAL A 326 6.44 4.21 14.63
C VAL A 326 5.53 4.29 13.41
N ALA A 327 6.09 4.41 12.22
CA ALA A 327 5.30 4.48 11.00
C ALA A 327 4.46 3.20 10.84
N ARG A 328 3.20 3.35 10.41
CA ARG A 328 2.27 2.22 10.22
C ARG A 328 2.87 1.07 9.40
N SER A 329 3.59 1.38 8.32
CA SER A 329 4.23 0.36 7.47
C SER A 329 5.29 -0.46 8.19
N LEU A 330 5.97 0.12 9.19
CA LEU A 330 6.91 -0.59 10.03
C LEU A 330 6.17 -1.42 11.10
N ALA A 331 5.12 -0.88 11.71
CA ALA A 331 4.29 -1.60 12.66
C ALA A 331 3.69 -2.88 12.02
N ASP A 332 3.11 -2.76 10.83
CA ASP A 332 2.54 -3.90 10.09
C ASP A 332 3.63 -4.98 9.80
N ALA A 333 4.84 -4.57 9.42
CA ALA A 333 5.95 -5.50 9.18
C ALA A 333 6.43 -6.20 10.48
N LEU A 334 6.37 -5.51 11.61
CA LEU A 334 6.73 -6.03 12.94
C LEU A 334 5.66 -6.95 13.55
N ASP A 335 4.46 -7.02 12.99
CA ASP A 335 3.36 -7.87 13.47
C ASP A 335 3.28 -9.24 12.75
N VAL A 336 4.17 -9.51 11.78
CA VAL A 336 4.20 -10.77 11.02
C VAL A 336 4.77 -11.92 11.84
N GLU A 337 5.92 -11.72 12.50
CA GLU A 337 6.59 -12.74 13.30
C GLU A 337 7.34 -12.10 14.47
N ALA A 338 7.14 -12.62 15.70
CA ALA A 338 7.62 -12.00 16.93
C ALA A 338 9.14 -11.83 17.01
N THR A 339 9.87 -12.79 16.44
CA THR A 339 11.35 -12.84 16.47
C THR A 339 11.98 -12.36 15.17
N ALA A 340 11.19 -12.02 14.15
CA ALA A 340 11.73 -11.57 12.88
C ALA A 340 12.34 -10.18 13.01
N ARG A 341 13.59 -10.04 12.55
CA ARG A 341 14.24 -8.74 12.41
C ARG A 341 13.81 -8.10 11.10
N VAL A 342 13.20 -6.92 11.17
CA VAL A 342 12.83 -6.14 9.99
C VAL A 342 13.78 -4.96 9.80
N PRO A 343 14.05 -4.52 8.56
CA PRO A 343 14.83 -3.32 8.32
C PRO A 343 14.12 -2.06 8.83
N VAL A 344 14.75 -1.34 9.75
CA VAL A 344 14.26 -0.10 10.38
C VAL A 344 15.15 1.07 9.98
N LEU A 345 14.54 2.22 9.71
CA LEU A 345 15.20 3.51 9.53
C LEU A 345 14.75 4.45 10.65
N ILE A 346 15.68 4.82 11.53
CA ILE A 346 15.44 5.61 12.74
C ILE A 346 15.80 7.07 12.44
N GLU A 347 14.85 7.98 12.52
CA GLU A 347 15.06 9.43 12.43
C GLU A 347 15.44 9.99 13.81
N LEU A 348 16.56 10.71 13.87
CA LEU A 348 17.08 11.34 15.07
C LEU A 348 16.42 12.70 15.31
N ALA A 349 16.19 13.06 16.58
CA ALA A 349 15.64 14.37 16.92
C ALA A 349 16.72 15.45 16.88
N ASP A 350 16.51 16.46 16.04
CA ASP A 350 17.37 17.65 15.98
C ASP A 350 16.99 18.64 17.09
N ARG A 351 17.88 18.82 18.06
CA ARG A 351 17.66 19.65 19.26
C ARG A 351 18.47 20.95 19.24
N SER A 352 19.05 21.30 18.08
CA SER A 352 19.86 22.50 17.90
C SER A 352 19.06 23.81 17.94
N ALA A 353 17.76 23.78 17.62
CA ALA A 353 16.94 24.98 17.38
C ALA A 353 16.39 25.69 18.64
N GLY A 354 16.80 25.31 19.86
CA GLY A 354 16.22 25.89 21.09
C GLY A 354 17.10 25.89 22.34
N ALA A 355 18.33 25.41 22.25
CA ALA A 355 19.29 25.44 23.36
C ALA A 355 20.39 26.45 23.02
N GLY A 356 20.62 27.41 23.92
CA GLY A 356 21.84 28.24 23.88
C GLY A 356 23.11 27.38 23.89
N GLU A 357 24.26 28.02 23.67
CA GLU A 357 25.59 27.38 23.56
C GLU A 357 25.74 26.15 24.49
N GLY A 358 25.57 24.95 23.91
CA GLY A 358 25.45 23.68 24.65
C GLY A 358 24.29 22.76 24.24
N GLY A 359 23.54 23.05 23.16
CA GLY A 359 22.48 22.19 22.66
C GLY A 359 22.94 20.80 22.20
N ASP A 360 22.21 19.76 22.62
CA ASP A 360 22.45 18.36 22.23
C ASP A 360 22.37 18.22 20.70
N SER A 361 23.50 17.92 20.06
CA SER A 361 23.63 17.81 18.61
C SER A 361 23.03 16.50 18.07
N LEU A 362 22.67 16.47 16.78
CA LEU A 362 22.31 15.23 16.08
C LEU A 362 23.36 14.12 16.25
N GLN A 363 24.63 14.51 16.42
CA GLN A 363 25.73 13.60 16.69
C GLN A 363 25.58 12.90 18.06
N GLN A 364 25.22 13.62 19.12
CA GLN A 364 25.01 13.02 20.45
C GLN A 364 23.79 12.08 20.47
N ALA A 365 22.70 12.44 19.79
CA ALA A 365 21.55 11.56 19.63
C ALA A 365 21.92 10.27 18.88
N ARG A 366 22.75 10.39 17.84
CA ARG A 366 23.28 9.24 17.09
C ARG A 366 24.14 8.34 17.97
N GLU A 367 25.12 8.91 18.68
CA GLU A 367 26.03 8.17 19.56
C GLU A 367 25.25 7.39 20.63
N ALA A 368 24.20 7.98 21.22
CA ALA A 368 23.36 7.29 22.19
C ALA A 368 22.55 6.14 21.58
N VAL A 369 21.96 6.34 20.40
CA VAL A 369 21.20 5.29 19.69
C VAL A 369 22.14 4.14 19.27
N VAL A 370 23.31 4.46 18.72
CA VAL A 370 24.31 3.46 18.29
C VAL A 370 24.87 2.71 19.49
N ALA A 371 25.20 3.38 20.60
CA ALA A 371 25.67 2.73 21.81
C ALA A 371 24.62 1.77 22.40
N TRP A 372 23.33 2.16 22.37
CA TRP A 372 22.25 1.27 22.79
C TRP A 372 22.16 0.03 21.89
N ILE A 373 22.22 0.20 20.56
CA ILE A 373 22.20 -0.89 19.57
C ILE A 373 23.39 -1.82 19.82
N GLN A 374 24.59 -1.28 20.03
CA GLN A 374 25.78 -2.09 20.31
C GLN A 374 25.64 -2.90 21.60
N ALA A 375 25.08 -2.32 22.66
CA ALA A 375 24.94 -3.00 23.95
C ALA A 375 23.83 -4.06 23.98
N HIS A 376 22.72 -3.86 23.25
CA HIS A 376 21.50 -4.67 23.38
C HIS A 376 21.18 -5.53 22.16
N VAL A 377 21.70 -5.18 20.98
CA VAL A 377 21.40 -5.85 19.71
C VAL A 377 22.62 -6.63 19.19
N LEU A 378 23.83 -6.09 19.35
CA LEU A 378 25.06 -6.61 18.74
C LEU A 378 25.94 -7.45 19.68
N GLN A 379 25.35 -8.34 20.51
CA GLN A 379 26.13 -9.19 21.44
C GLN A 379 26.81 -10.42 20.77
N GLY A 380 27.23 -10.31 19.50
CA GLY A 380 27.92 -11.35 18.74
C GLY A 380 28.65 -10.78 17.51
N PRO A 381 29.48 -11.57 16.78
CA PRO A 381 30.23 -11.07 15.62
C PRO A 381 29.29 -10.56 14.52
N ILE A 382 29.48 -9.30 14.12
CA ILE A 382 28.67 -8.62 13.11
C ILE A 382 29.02 -9.18 11.74
N THR A 383 28.08 -9.90 11.12
CA THR A 383 28.13 -10.22 9.69
C THR A 383 26.99 -9.50 8.97
N ALA A 384 27.18 -9.18 7.69
CA ALA A 384 26.11 -8.61 6.84
C ALA A 384 24.84 -9.50 6.77
N GLU A 385 24.95 -10.75 7.22
CA GLU A 385 23.88 -11.75 7.28
C GLU A 385 23.12 -11.75 8.61
N THR A 386 23.65 -11.18 9.71
CA THR A 386 23.06 -11.27 11.05
C THR A 386 22.39 -9.97 11.53
N VAL A 387 23.05 -8.81 11.40
CA VAL A 387 22.47 -7.49 11.74
C VAL A 387 23.04 -6.43 10.79
N TYR A 388 22.20 -5.84 9.94
CA TYR A 388 22.55 -4.65 9.16
C TYR A 388 22.56 -3.43 10.09
N LEU A 389 23.62 -2.61 10.07
CA LEU A 389 23.73 -1.31 10.74
C LEU A 389 24.40 -0.31 9.79
N GLU A 390 23.78 0.84 9.59
CA GLU A 390 24.30 1.98 8.85
C GLU A 390 24.13 3.23 9.73
N ASP A 391 25.25 3.73 10.25
CA ASP A 391 25.32 4.81 11.24
C ASP A 391 26.00 6.07 10.70
N GLN A 392 26.40 6.11 9.43
CA GLN A 392 27.05 7.29 8.84
C GLN A 392 26.04 8.32 8.29
N LEU A 393 24.72 8.05 8.35
CA LEU A 393 23.68 8.94 7.83
C LEU A 393 23.46 10.15 8.75
N ASP A 394 23.36 11.36 8.17
CA ASP A 394 23.30 12.62 8.93
C ASP A 394 22.17 12.69 9.97
N ARG A 395 20.94 12.38 9.56
CA ARG A 395 19.72 12.46 10.38
C ARG A 395 19.14 11.11 10.76
N TYR A 396 19.75 10.03 10.29
CA TYR A 396 19.16 8.70 10.36
C TYR A 396 20.15 7.67 10.91
N VAL A 397 19.63 6.55 11.42
CA VAL A 397 20.38 5.32 11.67
C VAL A 397 19.55 4.18 11.08
N ALA A 398 20.12 3.34 10.23
CA ALA A 398 19.40 2.20 9.68
C ALA A 398 19.89 0.90 10.33
N VAL A 399 18.97 0.06 10.81
CA VAL A 399 19.30 -1.18 11.51
C VAL A 399 18.19 -2.23 11.39
N ASN A 400 18.53 -3.52 11.41
CA ASN A 400 17.52 -4.59 11.48
C ASN A 400 17.12 -4.90 12.94
N LEU A 401 15.87 -4.62 13.31
CA LEU A 401 15.36 -4.78 14.68
C LEU A 401 14.12 -5.68 14.74
N THR A 402 13.96 -6.41 15.84
CA THR A 402 12.71 -7.07 16.24
C THR A 402 11.75 -6.08 16.88
N ARG A 403 10.48 -6.46 17.07
CA ARG A 403 9.51 -5.59 17.76
C ARG A 403 9.93 -5.27 19.19
N ALA A 404 10.41 -6.26 19.93
CA ALA A 404 10.86 -6.07 21.31
C ALA A 404 12.03 -5.06 21.37
N GLU A 405 12.95 -5.10 20.42
CA GLU A 405 14.07 -4.15 20.34
C GLU A 405 13.61 -2.75 19.95
N VAL A 406 12.66 -2.62 19.02
CA VAL A 406 12.05 -1.32 18.68
C VAL A 406 11.39 -0.68 19.90
N GLU A 407 10.60 -1.44 20.66
CA GLU A 407 9.89 -0.95 21.85
C GLU A 407 10.82 -0.64 23.03
N THR A 408 11.86 -1.45 23.23
CA THR A 408 12.86 -1.22 24.28
C THR A 408 13.77 -0.04 23.94
N LEU A 409 14.19 0.12 22.68
CA LEU A 409 14.92 1.30 22.20
C LEU A 409 14.08 2.56 22.38
N ALA A 410 12.82 2.52 21.93
CA ALA A 410 11.85 3.60 22.13
C ALA A 410 11.73 4.02 23.60
N GLY A 411 11.56 3.01 24.47
CA GLY A 411 11.41 3.21 25.90
C GLY A 411 12.68 3.73 26.59
N ALA A 412 13.85 3.25 26.19
CA ALA A 412 15.15 3.65 26.73
C ALA A 412 15.47 5.11 26.34
N MET A 413 15.33 5.45 25.06
CA MET A 413 15.61 6.80 24.56
C MET A 413 14.65 7.84 25.15
N SER A 414 13.37 7.47 25.32
CA SER A 414 12.39 8.33 26.00
C SER A 414 12.68 8.50 27.50
N SER A 415 13.23 7.49 28.17
CA SER A 415 13.59 7.57 29.60
C SER A 415 14.86 8.39 29.84
N GLN A 416 15.83 8.29 28.93
CA GLN A 416 17.12 8.97 29.04
C GLN A 416 17.01 10.47 28.69
N TYR A 417 16.17 10.83 27.70
CA TYR A 417 16.05 12.20 27.20
C TYR A 417 14.72 12.90 27.53
N GLY A 418 13.77 12.17 28.13
CA GLY A 418 12.44 12.67 28.49
C GLY A 418 11.41 12.55 27.36
N ALA A 419 10.15 12.31 27.73
CA ALA A 419 9.06 12.04 26.79
C ALA A 419 8.74 13.22 25.83
N GLN A 420 9.18 14.44 26.15
CA GLN A 420 8.94 15.63 25.31
C GLN A 420 10.10 15.96 24.36
N SER A 421 11.27 15.32 24.51
CA SER A 421 12.45 15.58 23.68
C SER A 421 13.30 14.32 23.48
N PRO A 422 12.74 13.22 22.95
CA PRO A 422 13.44 11.94 22.78
C PRO A 422 14.61 12.06 21.78
N ALA A 423 15.67 11.25 21.94
CA ALA A 423 16.75 11.17 20.95
C ALA A 423 16.27 10.58 19.60
N VAL A 424 15.23 9.75 19.64
CA VAL A 424 14.54 9.21 18.45
C VAL A 424 13.27 10.00 18.19
N TYR A 425 13.15 10.55 17.00
CA TYR A 425 11.96 11.29 16.56
C TYR A 425 10.95 10.36 15.87
N ARG A 426 11.36 9.55 14.90
CA ARG A 426 10.46 8.63 14.19
C ARG A 426 11.16 7.35 13.76
N MET A 427 10.41 6.28 13.55
CA MET A 427 10.93 5.04 12.99
C MET A 427 10.12 4.62 11.76
N PHE A 428 10.82 4.30 10.68
CA PHE A 428 10.25 3.93 9.39
C PHE A 428 10.73 2.54 8.96
N SER A 429 10.00 1.91 8.04
CA SER A 429 10.49 0.72 7.36
C SER A 429 11.64 1.10 6.41
N ASN A 430 12.82 0.48 6.56
CA ASN A 430 13.92 0.61 5.60
C ASN A 430 13.64 -0.28 4.38
N SER A 431 12.76 0.18 3.50
CA SER A 431 12.28 -0.63 2.39
C SER A 431 13.37 -0.89 1.34
N ARG A 432 13.66 -2.16 1.07
CA ARG A 432 14.46 -2.56 -0.10
C ARG A 432 13.84 -1.98 -1.37
N LYS A 433 14.66 -1.29 -2.16
CA LYS A 433 14.29 -0.85 -3.51
C LYS A 433 14.86 -1.86 -4.50
N LYS A 434 14.02 -2.36 -5.40
CA LYS A 434 14.45 -3.13 -6.57
C LYS A 434 14.30 -2.22 -7.79
N ALA A 435 15.22 -2.34 -8.75
CA ALA A 435 15.01 -1.74 -10.06
C ALA A 435 13.87 -2.53 -10.75
N LEU A 436 12.68 -1.96 -10.80
CA LEU A 436 11.54 -2.51 -11.53
C LEU A 436 11.70 -2.12 -13.00
N MET A 437 12.50 -2.89 -13.72
CA MET A 437 12.99 -2.51 -15.04
C MET A 437 12.04 -2.90 -16.19
N PHE A 438 10.92 -3.61 -15.94
CA PHE A 438 10.13 -4.24 -17.01
C PHE A 438 8.65 -3.85 -17.08
N ASP A 439 8.16 -2.99 -16.17
CA ASP A 439 6.72 -2.85 -15.93
C ASP A 439 6.03 -1.70 -16.71
N SER A 440 6.78 -0.87 -17.45
CA SER A 440 6.22 0.32 -18.11
C SER A 440 5.12 0.00 -19.13
N ILE A 441 5.16 -1.18 -19.74
CA ILE A 441 4.15 -1.68 -20.68
C ILE A 441 2.76 -1.88 -20.05
N HIS A 442 2.71 -2.14 -18.74
CA HIS A 442 1.45 -2.34 -18.01
C HIS A 442 0.75 -1.01 -17.73
N THR A 443 1.51 0.06 -17.54
CA THR A 443 1.02 1.38 -17.15
C THR A 443 0.10 1.99 -18.21
N VAL A 444 0.43 1.81 -19.50
CA VAL A 444 -0.43 2.22 -20.63
C VAL A 444 -1.38 1.11 -21.11
N GLN A 445 -1.50 0.02 -20.35
CA GLN A 445 -2.30 -1.18 -20.66
C GLN A 445 -1.93 -1.87 -21.98
N ALA A 446 -0.70 -1.69 -22.47
CA ALA A 446 -0.27 -2.27 -23.73
C ALA A 446 -0.18 -3.80 -23.66
N ARG A 447 0.32 -4.38 -22.55
CA ARG A 447 0.37 -5.86 -22.40
C ARG A 447 -1.02 -6.49 -22.40
N THR A 448 -1.99 -5.84 -21.76
CA THR A 448 -3.40 -6.26 -21.76
C THR A 448 -3.96 -6.25 -23.19
N ALA A 449 -3.69 -5.18 -23.95
CA ALA A 449 -4.12 -5.07 -25.35
C ALA A 449 -3.44 -6.10 -26.28
N GLN A 450 -2.15 -6.38 -26.08
CA GLN A 450 -1.43 -7.41 -26.82
C GLN A 450 -2.04 -8.79 -26.61
N LEU A 451 -2.36 -9.15 -25.36
CA LEU A 451 -2.93 -10.45 -25.03
C LEU A 451 -4.41 -10.56 -25.43
N GLY A 452 -5.20 -9.50 -25.21
CA GLY A 452 -6.65 -9.51 -25.44
C GLY A 452 -7.10 -9.22 -26.87
N TYR A 453 -6.36 -8.37 -27.60
CA TYR A 453 -6.73 -7.91 -28.94
C TYR A 453 -5.68 -8.23 -30.01
N ASN A 454 -4.59 -8.92 -29.64
CA ASN A 454 -3.44 -9.15 -30.52
C ASN A 454 -2.88 -7.82 -31.10
N ALA A 455 -2.98 -6.73 -30.32
CA ALA A 455 -2.51 -5.40 -30.68
C ALA A 455 -0.98 -5.33 -30.59
N CYS A 456 -0.29 -5.92 -31.56
CA CYS A 456 1.17 -6.06 -31.53
C CYS A 456 1.88 -5.29 -32.65
N GLY A 457 1.17 -4.52 -33.49
CA GLY A 457 1.80 -3.67 -34.51
C GLY A 457 1.92 -4.31 -35.90
N GLN A 458 1.29 -5.46 -36.14
CA GLN A 458 1.38 -6.18 -37.40
C GLN A 458 0.95 -5.29 -38.58
N GLY A 459 1.77 -5.26 -39.64
CA GLY A 459 1.48 -4.46 -40.85
C GLY A 459 1.70 -2.95 -40.69
N ILE A 460 2.12 -2.49 -39.50
CA ILE A 460 2.44 -1.08 -39.25
C ILE A 460 3.95 -0.88 -39.31
N THR A 461 4.36 0.21 -39.94
CA THR A 461 5.74 0.67 -40.07
C THR A 461 5.86 2.07 -39.46
N TRP A 462 6.79 2.21 -38.51
CA TRP A 462 7.04 3.43 -37.77
C TRP A 462 8.45 3.95 -38.05
N ALA A 463 8.58 5.25 -38.31
CA ALA A 463 9.88 5.88 -38.48
C ALA A 463 10.42 6.40 -37.15
N VAL A 464 11.72 6.23 -36.91
CA VAL A 464 12.43 6.77 -35.74
C VAL A 464 13.51 7.70 -36.26
N LEU A 465 13.37 9.00 -35.98
CA LEU A 465 14.35 10.03 -36.35
C LEU A 465 15.18 10.34 -35.11
N ASP A 466 16.39 9.80 -35.07
CA ASP A 466 17.22 9.80 -33.86
C ASP A 466 18.73 9.68 -34.19
N THR A 467 19.56 9.16 -33.27
CA THR A 467 21.02 8.96 -33.42
C THR A 467 21.42 7.77 -34.29
N GLY A 468 20.44 7.03 -34.81
CA GLY A 468 20.63 5.80 -35.59
C GLY A 468 20.00 4.59 -34.90
N ILE A 469 20.34 3.39 -35.35
CA ILE A 469 19.96 2.15 -34.66
C ILE A 469 21.06 1.09 -34.74
N ASP A 470 21.29 0.36 -33.64
CA ASP A 470 22.06 -0.88 -33.67
C ASP A 470 21.18 -2.01 -34.24
N ARG A 471 21.21 -2.16 -35.57
CA ARG A 471 20.46 -3.21 -36.27
C ARG A 471 20.78 -4.59 -35.75
N GLN A 472 21.98 -4.86 -35.24
CA GLN A 472 22.41 -6.21 -34.86
C GLN A 472 21.92 -6.63 -33.46
N HIS A 473 21.22 -5.73 -32.76
CA HIS A 473 20.71 -6.01 -31.44
C HIS A 473 19.68 -7.17 -31.45
N PRO A 474 19.84 -8.23 -30.62
CA PRO A 474 18.98 -9.42 -30.66
C PRO A 474 17.47 -9.14 -30.53
N HIS A 475 17.10 -8.08 -29.82
CA HIS A 475 15.72 -7.62 -29.65
C HIS A 475 15.00 -7.41 -30.99
N PHE A 476 15.72 -7.02 -32.05
CA PHE A 476 15.14 -6.74 -33.36
C PHE A 476 15.10 -7.94 -34.32
N HIS A 477 15.68 -9.07 -33.93
CA HIS A 477 15.83 -10.29 -34.76
C HIS A 477 15.03 -11.48 -34.24
N ASN A 478 14.24 -11.30 -33.19
CA ASN A 478 13.49 -12.40 -32.63
C ASN A 478 12.36 -12.84 -33.59
N PRO A 479 12.42 -14.07 -34.14
CA PRO A 479 11.46 -14.53 -35.15
C PRO A 479 10.05 -14.70 -34.59
N ALA A 480 9.87 -14.78 -33.26
CA ALA A 480 8.56 -14.83 -32.64
C ALA A 480 7.74 -13.55 -32.88
N PHE A 481 8.41 -12.41 -33.03
CA PHE A 481 7.76 -11.12 -33.23
C PHE A 481 7.88 -10.63 -34.67
N ALA A 482 9.07 -10.75 -35.27
CA ALA A 482 9.34 -10.29 -36.62
C ALA A 482 10.16 -11.33 -37.40
N PRO A 483 9.50 -12.28 -38.10
CA PRO A 483 10.17 -13.32 -38.89
C PRO A 483 11.13 -12.75 -39.95
N ASP A 484 10.77 -11.60 -40.53
CA ASP A 484 11.58 -10.90 -41.55
C ASP A 484 12.48 -9.80 -40.95
N GLY A 485 12.61 -9.77 -39.61
CA GLY A 485 13.30 -8.73 -38.86
C GLY A 485 12.45 -7.48 -38.60
N THR A 486 12.70 -6.85 -37.45
CA THR A 486 11.97 -5.65 -36.99
C THR A 486 12.37 -4.42 -37.82
N ILE A 487 13.62 -4.31 -38.23
CA ILE A 487 14.15 -3.12 -38.93
C ILE A 487 13.97 -3.24 -40.44
N ALA A 488 13.06 -2.44 -41.01
CA ALA A 488 12.76 -2.44 -42.43
C ALA A 488 13.82 -1.72 -43.28
N ALA A 489 14.30 -0.57 -42.81
CA ALA A 489 15.33 0.20 -43.52
C ALA A 489 16.06 1.15 -42.56
N GLU A 490 17.26 1.55 -42.95
CA GLU A 490 18.12 2.48 -42.22
C GLU A 490 18.66 3.53 -43.18
N TRP A 491 18.59 4.78 -42.75
CA TRP A 491 18.95 5.95 -43.52
C TRP A 491 19.78 6.91 -42.71
N ASP A 492 20.68 7.63 -43.35
CA ASP A 492 21.51 8.65 -42.75
C ASP A 492 21.32 9.99 -43.44
N CYS A 493 20.99 10.99 -42.63
CA CYS A 493 20.68 12.35 -43.06
C CYS A 493 21.75 13.35 -42.64
N THR A 494 22.73 12.93 -41.83
CA THR A 494 23.74 13.80 -41.21
C THR A 494 24.81 14.25 -42.21
N GLU A 495 25.05 13.45 -43.25
CA GLU A 495 26.02 13.78 -44.28
C GLU A 495 25.49 14.77 -45.33
N ARG A 496 26.40 15.48 -46.00
CA ARG A 496 26.07 16.40 -47.10
C ARG A 496 25.53 15.61 -48.31
N GLY A 497 24.46 16.13 -48.92
CA GLY A 497 23.85 15.56 -50.12
C GLY A 497 22.55 14.79 -49.82
N PRO A 498 22.12 13.90 -50.75
CA PRO A 498 20.90 13.12 -50.57
C PRO A 498 21.01 12.13 -49.41
N VAL A 499 19.87 11.65 -48.91
CA VAL A 499 19.79 10.64 -47.85
C VAL A 499 20.53 9.38 -48.28
N LYS A 500 21.39 8.84 -47.42
CA LYS A 500 22.19 7.63 -47.70
C LYS A 500 21.59 6.40 -47.04
N LYS A 501 21.54 5.28 -47.75
CA LYS A 501 21.01 4.01 -47.24
C LYS A 501 22.10 3.24 -46.48
N GLY A 502 21.79 2.73 -45.29
CA GLY A 502 22.61 1.72 -44.59
C GLY A 502 23.81 2.22 -43.77
N SER A 503 23.98 3.54 -43.57
CA SER A 503 25.04 4.10 -42.70
C SER A 503 24.57 4.54 -41.31
N GLY A 504 23.31 4.29 -40.95
CA GLY A 504 22.67 4.75 -39.71
C GLY A 504 23.06 4.02 -38.42
N ASN A 505 24.33 3.59 -38.27
CA ASN A 505 24.79 2.93 -37.06
C ASN A 505 24.72 3.87 -35.84
N ASP A 506 24.36 3.32 -34.68
CA ASP A 506 24.11 4.12 -33.47
C ASP A 506 25.29 4.07 -32.50
N ALA A 507 26.24 4.99 -32.66
CA ALA A 507 27.35 5.13 -31.71
C ALA A 507 26.97 5.86 -30.41
N ASN A 508 25.79 6.50 -30.37
CA ASN A 508 25.30 7.19 -29.16
C ASN A 508 24.52 6.23 -28.25
N GLY A 509 23.66 5.40 -28.84
CA GLY A 509 22.80 4.45 -28.16
C GLY A 509 21.36 4.92 -27.91
N HIS A 510 21.09 6.22 -28.03
CA HIS A 510 19.77 6.79 -27.77
C HIS A 510 18.70 6.28 -28.74
N GLY A 511 18.96 6.31 -30.05
CA GLY A 511 18.03 5.83 -31.07
C GLY A 511 17.73 4.33 -30.97
N THR A 512 18.71 3.51 -30.60
CA THR A 512 18.54 2.08 -30.31
C THR A 512 17.59 1.86 -29.13
N HIS A 513 17.75 2.65 -28.07
CA HIS A 513 16.90 2.60 -26.89
C HIS A 513 15.45 2.99 -27.23
N VAL A 514 15.28 4.10 -27.94
CA VAL A 514 13.97 4.60 -28.41
C VAL A 514 13.26 3.58 -29.31
N ALA A 515 13.96 3.00 -30.28
CA ALA A 515 13.39 2.00 -31.19
C ALA A 515 12.96 0.72 -30.46
N GLY A 516 13.73 0.28 -29.46
CA GLY A 516 13.41 -0.90 -28.64
C GLY A 516 12.18 -0.73 -27.74
N ILE A 517 11.76 0.50 -27.43
CA ILE A 517 10.49 0.76 -26.72
C ILE A 517 9.30 0.58 -27.67
N ILE A 518 9.46 0.96 -28.94
CA ILE A 518 8.40 0.92 -29.96
C ILE A 518 8.16 -0.51 -30.44
N ALA A 519 9.21 -1.21 -30.88
CA ALA A 519 9.08 -2.50 -31.56
C ALA A 519 10.19 -3.50 -31.24
N GLY A 520 9.89 -4.77 -31.47
CA GLY A 520 10.75 -5.91 -31.18
C GLY A 520 10.44 -6.56 -29.81
N GLY A 521 11.27 -7.54 -29.47
CA GLY A 521 11.18 -8.20 -28.18
C GLY A 521 12.18 -9.33 -28.04
N LEU A 522 12.58 -9.64 -26.81
CA LEU A 522 13.44 -10.78 -26.50
C LEU A 522 12.80 -11.63 -25.41
N LEU A 523 12.59 -12.92 -25.73
CA LEU A 523 12.12 -13.93 -24.80
C LEU A 523 13.33 -14.54 -24.10
N SER A 524 13.26 -14.73 -22.77
CA SER A 524 14.27 -15.41 -21.94
C SER A 524 15.73 -15.02 -22.21
N VAL A 525 16.19 -13.90 -21.63
CA VAL A 525 17.60 -13.48 -21.72
C VAL A 525 18.51 -14.47 -20.98
N GLY A 526 19.38 -15.17 -21.69
CA GLY A 526 20.45 -15.98 -21.10
C GLY A 526 20.14 -17.46 -20.81
N GLY A 527 19.01 -18.01 -21.30
CA GLY A 527 18.71 -19.44 -21.20
C GLY A 527 18.16 -19.92 -19.84
N GLU A 528 18.09 -19.05 -18.84
CA GLU A 528 17.32 -19.26 -17.62
C GLU A 528 15.95 -18.54 -17.70
N ALA A 529 15.04 -18.86 -16.78
CA ALA A 529 13.69 -18.28 -16.69
C ALA A 529 13.71 -16.77 -16.32
N GLY A 530 14.21 -15.95 -17.23
CA GLY A 530 14.17 -14.49 -17.14
C GLY A 530 12.87 -13.91 -17.72
N PRO A 531 12.49 -12.67 -17.35
CA PRO A 531 11.28 -12.02 -17.84
C PRO A 531 11.34 -11.71 -19.34
N ASP A 532 10.20 -11.77 -20.02
CA ASP A 532 10.06 -11.35 -21.40
C ASP A 532 10.22 -9.83 -21.53
N LEU A 533 11.10 -9.40 -22.43
CA LEU A 533 11.32 -7.99 -22.74
C LEU A 533 10.58 -7.65 -24.02
N LEU A 534 9.37 -7.09 -23.90
CA LEU A 534 8.53 -6.75 -25.04
C LEU A 534 8.43 -5.25 -25.22
N ALA A 535 8.49 -4.81 -26.46
CA ALA A 535 8.14 -3.45 -26.85
C ALA A 535 6.61 -3.22 -26.80
N MET A 536 6.17 -1.98 -26.98
CA MET A 536 4.73 -1.65 -27.02
C MET A 536 4.02 -2.27 -28.24
N ALA A 537 4.69 -2.32 -29.39
CA ALA A 537 4.21 -2.96 -30.63
C ALA A 537 5.28 -3.94 -31.17
N PRO A 538 5.43 -5.13 -30.56
CA PRO A 538 6.56 -6.03 -30.84
C PRO A 538 6.71 -6.44 -32.30
N ARG A 539 5.63 -6.45 -33.07
CA ARG A 539 5.54 -6.90 -34.47
C ARG A 539 5.44 -5.74 -35.48
N ALA A 540 5.55 -4.49 -35.01
CA ALA A 540 5.71 -3.34 -35.89
C ALA A 540 7.09 -3.35 -36.56
N ARG A 541 7.17 -2.72 -37.73
CA ARG A 541 8.43 -2.53 -38.45
C ARG A 541 8.99 -1.14 -38.19
N ILE A 542 10.31 -1.03 -38.07
CA ILE A 542 10.98 0.25 -37.84
C ILE A 542 11.75 0.69 -39.09
N VAL A 543 11.61 1.97 -39.45
CA VAL A 543 12.52 2.65 -40.39
C VAL A 543 13.34 3.66 -39.60
N SER A 544 14.64 3.42 -39.48
CA SER A 544 15.53 4.31 -38.73
C SER A 544 16.09 5.39 -39.64
N TYR A 545 16.04 6.64 -39.19
CA TYR A 545 16.66 7.80 -39.81
C TYR A 545 17.64 8.42 -38.80
N LYS A 546 18.94 8.30 -39.08
CA LYS A 546 19.97 9.02 -38.34
C LYS A 546 19.93 10.50 -38.71
N VAL A 547 19.40 11.31 -37.80
CA VAL A 547 19.30 12.78 -37.90
C VAL A 547 20.06 13.49 -36.78
N LEU A 548 20.61 12.71 -35.83
CA LEU A 548 21.53 13.18 -34.80
C LEU A 548 22.90 12.52 -35.01
N ALA A 549 23.97 13.28 -34.82
CA ALA A 549 25.33 12.79 -34.82
C ALA A 549 25.63 11.98 -33.55
N ASP A 550 26.81 11.37 -33.48
CA ASP A 550 27.19 10.46 -32.40
C ASP A 550 27.27 11.15 -31.02
N ASN A 551 27.45 12.47 -31.00
CA ASN A 551 27.38 13.29 -29.78
C ASN A 551 25.95 13.66 -29.35
N GLY A 552 24.92 13.22 -30.06
CA GLY A 552 23.51 13.54 -29.82
C GLY A 552 23.06 14.89 -30.39
N GLY A 553 23.95 15.66 -31.03
CA GLY A 553 23.59 16.93 -31.67
C GLY A 553 23.01 16.72 -33.06
N GLY A 554 22.05 17.55 -33.46
CA GLY A 554 21.46 17.54 -34.78
C GLY A 554 21.12 18.93 -35.29
N TYR A 555 20.79 19.02 -36.57
CA TYR A 555 20.34 20.24 -37.21
C TYR A 555 18.94 20.02 -37.80
N ASP A 556 18.08 21.05 -37.76
CA ASP A 556 16.75 21.02 -38.37
C ASP A 556 16.80 20.57 -39.84
N ALA A 557 17.84 20.99 -40.58
CA ALA A 557 18.04 20.60 -41.97
C ALA A 557 18.19 19.08 -42.16
N TRP A 558 18.78 18.35 -41.20
CA TRP A 558 18.89 16.88 -41.27
C TRP A 558 17.55 16.21 -40.99
N ILE A 559 16.78 16.77 -40.06
CA ILE A 559 15.44 16.29 -39.70
C ILE A 559 14.47 16.54 -40.86
N ILE A 560 14.46 17.75 -41.43
CA ILE A 560 13.65 18.11 -42.60
C ILE A 560 14.03 17.24 -43.81
N LYS A 561 15.32 16.94 -44.01
CA LYS A 561 15.76 16.00 -45.07
C LYS A 561 15.15 14.60 -44.89
N ALA A 562 15.08 14.09 -43.66
CA ALA A 562 14.42 12.81 -43.37
C ALA A 562 12.91 12.90 -43.63
N ILE A 563 12.26 13.98 -43.18
CA ILE A 563 10.83 14.25 -43.41
C ILE A 563 10.50 14.25 -44.91
N ASP A 564 11.28 14.96 -45.73
CA ASP A 564 11.12 15.01 -47.18
C ASP A 564 11.26 13.63 -47.82
N HIS A 565 12.17 12.80 -47.31
CA HIS A 565 12.35 11.43 -47.79
C HIS A 565 11.13 10.56 -47.45
N ILE A 566 10.62 10.64 -46.22
CA ILE A 566 9.40 9.94 -45.79
C ILE A 566 8.20 10.36 -46.64
N TRP A 567 8.02 11.67 -46.86
CA TRP A 567 6.94 12.20 -47.68
C TRP A 567 6.96 11.60 -49.09
N LYS A 568 8.14 11.54 -49.73
CA LYS A 568 8.32 10.95 -51.08
C LYS A 568 7.99 9.46 -51.09
N GLN A 569 8.50 8.69 -50.12
CA GLN A 569 8.20 7.26 -50.02
C GLN A 569 6.70 6.97 -49.89
N ASN A 570 5.99 7.80 -49.11
CA ASN A 570 4.55 7.68 -48.94
C ASN A 570 3.74 8.10 -50.19
N GLN A 571 4.32 8.84 -51.13
CA GLN A 571 3.68 9.21 -52.40
C GLN A 571 3.78 8.13 -53.48
N GLU A 572 4.78 7.24 -53.38
CA GLU A 572 5.03 6.21 -54.39
C GLU A 572 4.01 5.06 -54.37
N GLY A 573 3.27 4.92 -53.26
CA GLY A 573 2.30 3.85 -53.04
C GLY A 573 0.84 4.32 -52.97
N ARG A 574 -0.10 3.38 -53.17
CA ARG A 574 -1.54 3.61 -52.91
C ARG A 574 -1.91 3.67 -51.43
N ARG A 575 -1.00 3.23 -50.56
CA ARG A 575 -1.13 3.24 -49.10
C ARG A 575 0.13 3.86 -48.53
N LEU A 576 0.02 4.49 -47.36
CA LEU A 576 1.18 4.97 -46.61
C LEU A 576 2.14 3.82 -46.37
N ALA A 577 3.40 3.98 -46.75
CA ALA A 577 4.47 3.05 -46.44
C ALA A 577 4.89 3.17 -44.97
N ILE A 578 4.89 4.40 -44.44
CA ILE A 578 5.21 4.77 -43.06
C ILE A 578 3.98 5.46 -42.47
N GLN A 579 3.38 4.88 -41.43
CA GLN A 579 2.13 5.39 -40.83
C GLN A 579 2.37 6.33 -39.66
N GLY A 580 3.56 6.29 -39.05
CA GLY A 580 3.89 7.18 -37.94
C GLY A 580 5.39 7.48 -37.84
N VAL A 581 5.71 8.57 -37.16
CA VAL A 581 7.06 9.10 -36.96
C VAL A 581 7.23 9.48 -35.49
N ASN A 582 8.29 8.98 -34.86
CA ASN A 582 8.74 9.36 -33.53
C ASN A 582 9.95 10.29 -33.61
N LEU A 583 9.88 11.44 -32.95
CA LEU A 583 11.01 12.34 -32.73
C LEU A 583 11.22 12.53 -31.23
N SER A 584 12.24 11.86 -30.70
CA SER A 584 12.65 11.96 -29.28
C SER A 584 13.74 13.02 -29.09
N LEU A 585 13.55 14.17 -29.75
CA LEU A 585 14.47 15.30 -29.82
C LEU A 585 13.69 16.61 -29.74
N GLY A 586 14.37 17.67 -29.34
CA GLY A 586 13.84 19.02 -29.24
C GLY A 586 14.99 19.99 -29.00
N GLY A 587 14.71 21.28 -29.15
CA GLY A 587 15.74 22.30 -29.00
C GLY A 587 15.19 23.67 -28.64
N PRO A 588 16.09 24.60 -28.26
CA PRO A 588 15.73 25.98 -28.06
C PRO A 588 15.18 26.56 -29.36
N PHE A 589 14.07 27.28 -29.25
CA PHE A 589 13.41 27.94 -30.35
C PHE A 589 13.24 29.41 -30.00
N ASP A 590 13.32 30.29 -31.00
CA ASP A 590 13.08 31.72 -30.83
C ASP A 590 11.61 32.05 -31.13
N PRO A 591 10.73 32.11 -30.12
CA PRO A 591 9.34 32.45 -30.32
C PRO A 591 9.12 33.86 -30.85
N ALA A 592 10.10 34.77 -30.72
CA ALA A 592 9.98 36.11 -31.26
C ALA A 592 10.07 36.14 -32.80
N SER A 593 10.75 35.15 -33.40
CA SER A 593 11.00 35.12 -34.85
C SER A 593 9.91 34.42 -35.65
N PHE A 594 9.34 33.31 -35.16
CA PHE A 594 8.37 32.52 -35.92
C PHE A 594 7.03 32.28 -35.20
N GLY A 595 6.91 32.58 -33.89
CA GLY A 595 5.74 32.17 -33.11
C GLY A 595 5.70 30.65 -32.87
N CYS A 596 5.07 30.20 -31.80
CA CYS A 596 5.09 28.78 -31.42
C CYS A 596 4.49 27.88 -32.52
N GLY A 597 5.19 26.81 -32.91
CA GLY A 597 4.68 25.82 -33.87
C GLY A 597 4.74 26.20 -35.34
N ASP A 598 5.37 27.32 -35.71
CA ASP A 598 5.48 27.78 -37.12
C ASP A 598 6.94 27.84 -37.62
N SER A 599 7.85 27.13 -36.98
CA SER A 599 9.21 26.97 -37.48
C SER A 599 9.23 26.17 -38.79
N PRO A 600 10.31 26.26 -39.59
CA PRO A 600 10.47 25.43 -40.79
C PRO A 600 10.38 23.92 -40.50
N LEU A 601 10.83 23.49 -39.32
CA LEU A 601 10.71 22.11 -38.87
C LEU A 601 9.24 21.74 -38.59
N CYS A 602 8.54 22.56 -37.81
CA CYS A 602 7.11 22.38 -37.53
C CYS A 602 6.26 22.39 -38.81
N ALA A 603 6.52 23.31 -39.75
CA ALA A 603 5.85 23.35 -41.04
C ALA A 603 6.07 22.07 -41.86
N SER A 604 7.29 21.51 -41.80
CA SER A 604 7.62 20.24 -42.48
C SER A 604 6.92 19.05 -41.81
N LEU A 605 6.82 19.02 -40.49
CA LEU A 605 6.08 17.99 -39.74
C LEU A 605 4.57 18.09 -39.99
N LEU A 606 4.01 19.31 -39.99
CA LEU A 606 2.61 19.56 -40.32
C LEU A 606 2.26 19.02 -41.71
N ARG A 607 3.19 19.16 -42.67
CA ARG A 607 3.04 18.55 -43.99
C ARG A 607 2.89 17.03 -43.89
N LEU A 608 3.73 16.32 -43.12
CA LEU A 608 3.57 14.87 -42.91
C LEU A 608 2.22 14.52 -42.25
N VAL A 609 1.79 15.29 -41.25
CA VAL A 609 0.48 15.07 -40.61
C VAL A 609 -0.64 15.18 -41.65
N ARG A 610 -0.59 16.18 -42.52
CA ARG A 610 -1.55 16.34 -43.62
C ARG A 610 -1.50 15.22 -44.67
N GLN A 611 -0.40 14.47 -44.76
CA GLN A 611 -0.31 13.25 -45.58
C GLN A 611 -1.08 12.07 -44.97
N GLY A 612 -1.45 12.17 -43.68
CA GLY A 612 -2.06 11.10 -42.91
C GLY A 612 -1.08 10.38 -41.97
N VAL A 613 0.15 10.89 -41.80
CA VAL A 613 1.18 10.30 -40.94
C VAL A 613 1.03 10.81 -39.51
N LEU A 614 1.06 9.91 -38.52
CA LEU A 614 1.08 10.31 -37.11
C LEU A 614 2.46 10.84 -36.72
N VAL A 615 2.51 11.97 -36.02
CA VAL A 615 3.76 12.56 -35.52
C VAL A 615 3.71 12.61 -34.01
N VAL A 616 4.67 11.94 -33.36
CA VAL A 616 4.81 11.87 -31.90
C VAL A 616 6.14 12.49 -31.50
N LEU A 617 6.08 13.46 -30.59
CA LEU A 617 7.19 14.32 -30.21
C LEU A 617 7.40 14.24 -28.69
N ALA A 618 8.67 14.16 -28.26
CA ALA A 618 9.01 14.34 -26.85
C ALA A 618 8.76 15.80 -26.43
N ALA A 619 8.15 16.02 -25.26
CA ALA A 619 7.82 17.37 -24.78
C ALA A 619 9.04 18.26 -24.48
N GLY A 620 10.20 17.65 -24.21
CA GLY A 620 11.41 18.33 -23.74
C GLY A 620 11.74 18.00 -22.28
N ASN A 621 12.98 18.29 -21.87
CA ASN A 621 13.48 18.05 -20.51
C ASN A 621 13.82 19.36 -19.77
N GLU A 622 13.28 20.48 -20.26
CA GLU A 622 13.51 21.84 -19.78
C GLU A 622 12.51 22.26 -18.70
N GLY A 623 11.69 21.34 -18.19
CA GLY A 623 10.71 21.61 -17.13
C GLY A 623 11.34 21.95 -15.78
N SER A 624 12.63 21.72 -15.62
CA SER A 624 13.42 22.18 -14.48
C SER A 624 14.84 22.53 -14.92
N GLY A 625 15.46 23.48 -14.24
CA GLY A 625 16.89 23.74 -14.42
C GLY A 625 17.46 24.56 -13.27
N ASP A 626 18.79 24.61 -13.25
CA ASP A 626 19.53 25.28 -12.19
C ASP A 626 19.68 26.76 -12.52
N ILE A 627 19.20 27.61 -11.62
CA ILE A 627 19.46 29.04 -11.66
C ILE A 627 20.65 29.32 -10.77
N VAL A 628 21.74 29.82 -11.36
CA VAL A 628 22.93 30.26 -10.64
C VAL A 628 22.90 31.78 -10.49
N VAL A 629 22.78 32.27 -9.26
CA VAL A 629 22.89 33.70 -8.92
C VAL A 629 23.96 33.84 -7.83
N ASP A 630 24.98 34.66 -8.07
CA ASP A 630 26.07 34.96 -7.12
C ASP A 630 26.72 33.71 -6.47
N GLY A 631 26.90 32.64 -7.25
CA GLY A 631 27.50 31.39 -6.78
C GLY A 631 26.54 30.44 -6.03
N PHE A 632 25.28 30.83 -5.84
CA PHE A 632 24.23 29.95 -5.33
C PHE A 632 23.49 29.31 -6.51
N SER A 633 23.49 27.97 -6.57
CA SER A 633 22.70 27.20 -7.53
C SER A 633 21.42 26.69 -6.87
N ALA A 634 20.27 26.97 -7.48
CA ALA A 634 19.00 26.40 -7.06
C ALA A 634 18.24 25.85 -8.27
N THR A 635 17.88 24.57 -8.20
CA THR A 635 16.99 23.94 -9.17
C THR A 635 15.59 24.54 -9.03
N ARG A 636 15.07 25.11 -10.12
CA ARG A 636 13.70 25.60 -10.20
C ARG A 636 12.94 24.86 -11.29
N SER A 637 11.63 24.71 -11.09
CA SER A 637 10.73 24.28 -12.14
C SER A 637 10.36 25.48 -13.02
N PHE A 638 10.28 25.25 -14.32
CA PHE A 638 9.92 26.24 -15.32
C PHE A 638 8.60 25.83 -15.98
N ASP A 639 7.61 26.70 -15.87
CA ASP A 639 6.44 26.69 -16.74
C ASP A 639 6.81 27.31 -18.09
N LEU A 640 5.95 27.11 -19.11
CA LEU A 640 6.22 27.58 -20.48
C LEU A 640 7.50 26.97 -21.09
N SER A 641 7.81 25.71 -20.75
CA SER A 641 9.05 25.03 -21.15
C SER A 641 8.88 24.10 -22.36
N ILE A 642 7.67 24.01 -22.95
CA ILE A 642 7.45 23.24 -24.19
C ILE A 642 8.13 23.94 -25.38
N GLY A 643 9.17 23.30 -25.90
CA GLY A 643 9.97 23.80 -27.02
C GLY A 643 9.52 23.31 -28.41
N ASP A 644 10.35 23.59 -29.40
CA ASP A 644 10.18 23.12 -30.78
C ASP A 644 10.81 21.71 -30.91
N PRO A 645 10.17 20.76 -31.64
CA PRO A 645 8.90 20.88 -32.38
C PRO A 645 7.65 20.51 -31.57
N ALA A 646 7.77 20.22 -30.28
CA ALA A 646 6.66 19.75 -29.44
C ALA A 646 5.50 20.76 -29.33
N ASN A 647 5.78 22.04 -29.61
CA ASN A 647 4.79 23.11 -29.68
C ASN A 647 3.92 23.09 -30.97
N LEU A 648 4.15 22.19 -31.93
CA LEU A 648 3.27 21.98 -33.08
C LEU A 648 1.91 21.42 -32.63
N ASP A 649 0.81 22.07 -33.00
CA ASP A 649 -0.51 21.73 -32.46
C ASP A 649 -0.98 20.35 -32.91
N GLU A 650 -0.84 20.04 -34.21
CA GLU A 650 -1.36 18.83 -34.84
C GLU A 650 -0.55 17.57 -34.45
N ALA A 651 0.70 17.73 -34.03
CA ALA A 651 1.51 16.63 -33.51
C ALA A 651 1.12 16.26 -32.07
N ILE A 652 1.50 15.06 -31.65
CA ILE A 652 1.26 14.55 -30.29
C ILE A 652 2.51 14.79 -29.45
N ALA A 653 2.47 15.76 -28.55
CA ALA A 653 3.54 16.06 -27.61
C ALA A 653 3.38 15.23 -26.33
N VAL A 654 4.44 14.54 -25.92
CA VAL A 654 4.41 13.56 -24.84
C VAL A 654 5.32 13.98 -23.67
N GLY A 655 4.71 14.24 -22.51
CA GLY A 655 5.42 14.45 -21.25
C GLY A 655 5.79 13.14 -20.56
N SER A 656 6.62 13.21 -19.51
CA SER A 656 7.15 12.05 -18.79
C SER A 656 6.46 11.84 -17.44
N VAL A 657 6.22 10.57 -17.09
CA VAL A 657 5.77 10.11 -15.75
C VAL A 657 6.57 8.90 -15.28
N HIS A 658 6.44 8.59 -13.98
CA HIS A 658 7.00 7.38 -13.38
C HIS A 658 6.41 6.10 -14.03
N PRO A 659 7.21 5.05 -14.31
CA PRO A 659 6.80 3.91 -15.11
C PRO A 659 5.77 2.98 -14.48
N THR A 660 5.63 2.96 -13.14
CA THR A 660 4.71 2.04 -12.43
C THR A 660 3.74 2.71 -11.47
N LEU A 661 4.01 3.95 -11.07
CA LEU A 661 3.27 4.66 -10.04
C LEU A 661 2.97 6.11 -10.47
N PRO A 662 2.45 6.32 -11.70
CA PRO A 662 2.22 7.66 -12.23
C PRO A 662 1.22 8.46 -11.41
N HIS A 663 0.21 7.83 -10.81
CA HIS A 663 -0.75 8.52 -9.92
C HIS A 663 -0.08 9.05 -8.62
N ARG A 664 0.90 8.31 -8.10
CA ARG A 664 1.59 8.66 -6.85
C ARG A 664 2.62 9.76 -7.07
N TYR A 665 3.52 9.56 -8.04
CA TYR A 665 4.64 10.47 -8.28
C TYR A 665 4.29 11.62 -9.22
N GLY A 666 3.22 11.49 -10.02
CA GLY A 666 2.82 12.49 -10.99
C GLY A 666 3.79 12.58 -12.17
N THR A 667 3.83 13.76 -12.78
CA THR A 667 4.72 14.11 -13.90
C THR A 667 6.16 14.28 -13.43
N SER A 668 7.12 13.77 -14.20
CA SER A 668 8.54 13.88 -13.91
C SER A 668 8.97 15.33 -13.74
N TYR A 669 9.86 15.60 -12.78
CA TYR A 669 10.28 16.97 -12.47
C TYR A 669 10.94 17.67 -13.68
N PHE A 670 11.70 16.93 -14.50
CA PHE A 670 12.36 17.44 -15.71
C PHE A 670 11.41 17.61 -16.90
N SER A 671 10.24 16.97 -16.91
CA SER A 671 9.33 17.01 -18.08
C SER A 671 8.91 18.45 -18.35
N SER A 672 9.10 18.92 -19.59
CA SER A 672 8.62 20.23 -20.00
C SER A 672 7.10 20.35 -19.82
N ARG A 673 6.67 21.54 -19.41
CA ARG A 673 5.31 21.89 -18.98
C ARG A 673 4.77 23.01 -19.82
N GLY A 674 3.49 22.92 -20.13
CA GLY A 674 2.77 24.00 -20.80
C GLY A 674 2.45 25.19 -19.89
N PRO A 675 1.61 26.11 -20.38
CA PRO A 675 1.19 26.21 -21.79
C PRO A 675 2.39 26.36 -22.73
N THR A 676 2.18 26.25 -24.05
CA THR A 676 3.18 26.79 -24.99
C THR A 676 3.31 28.31 -24.78
N ALA A 677 4.37 28.94 -25.30
CA ALA A 677 4.58 30.38 -25.06
C ALA A 677 3.44 31.28 -25.61
N ASP A 678 2.63 30.78 -26.53
CA ASP A 678 1.41 31.43 -27.06
C ASP A 678 0.10 30.98 -26.37
N GLY A 679 0.16 30.15 -25.32
CA GLY A 679 -0.98 29.81 -24.47
C GLY A 679 -1.71 28.49 -24.80
N ARG A 680 -1.29 27.73 -25.80
CA ARG A 680 -1.94 26.45 -26.16
C ARG A 680 -1.67 25.35 -25.13
N LEU A 681 -2.59 24.39 -25.09
CA LEU A 681 -2.55 23.25 -24.18
C LEU A 681 -1.58 22.18 -24.71
N LYS A 682 -0.38 22.16 -24.12
CA LYS A 682 0.63 21.11 -24.28
C LYS A 682 1.22 20.76 -22.90
N PRO A 683 1.81 19.56 -22.68
CA PRO A 683 1.82 18.41 -23.59
C PRO A 683 0.40 17.87 -23.82
N ASP A 684 0.24 17.06 -24.87
CA ASP A 684 -1.04 16.44 -25.20
C ASP A 684 -1.38 15.31 -24.23
N VAL A 685 -0.38 14.49 -23.90
CA VAL A 685 -0.47 13.31 -23.04
C VAL A 685 0.83 13.12 -22.27
N VAL A 686 0.84 12.20 -21.32
CA VAL A 686 2.06 11.73 -20.65
C VAL A 686 2.28 10.23 -20.86
N GLY A 687 3.53 9.81 -20.87
CA GLY A 687 3.93 8.41 -20.96
C GLY A 687 5.08 8.05 -20.00
N PRO A 688 5.32 6.75 -19.75
CA PRO A 688 6.44 6.31 -18.94
C PRO A 688 7.78 6.83 -19.48
N GLY A 689 8.50 7.62 -18.69
CA GLY A 689 9.78 8.23 -19.11
C GLY A 689 10.88 8.23 -18.06
N GLU A 690 10.64 7.69 -16.86
CA GLU A 690 11.67 7.56 -15.81
C GLU A 690 12.23 6.14 -15.74
N ARG A 691 13.56 6.01 -15.77
CA ARG A 691 14.29 4.75 -15.60
C ARG A 691 13.73 3.61 -16.47
N ILE A 692 13.44 3.93 -17.73
CA ILE A 692 12.90 3.00 -18.71
C ILE A 692 14.03 2.11 -19.22
N LEU A 693 13.91 0.81 -19.02
CA LEU A 693 14.80 -0.17 -19.61
C LEU A 693 14.44 -0.39 -21.08
N SER A 694 15.44 -0.27 -21.95
CA SER A 694 15.31 -0.64 -23.37
C SER A 694 16.69 -0.98 -23.93
N CYS A 695 16.73 -1.32 -25.22
CA CYS A 695 17.90 -1.81 -25.93
C CYS A 695 19.10 -0.87 -25.75
N ARG A 696 20.26 -1.47 -25.48
CA ARG A 696 21.54 -0.80 -25.39
C ARG A 696 22.30 -1.02 -26.70
N SER A 697 22.81 0.05 -27.29
CA SER A 697 23.69 -0.09 -28.47
C SER A 697 24.98 -0.82 -28.08
N SER A 698 25.43 -1.73 -28.94
CA SER A 698 26.74 -2.40 -28.79
C SER A 698 27.92 -1.42 -28.82
N SER A 699 27.73 -0.23 -29.40
CA SER A 699 28.71 0.85 -29.54
C SER A 699 28.62 1.88 -28.40
N ASP A 700 27.76 1.69 -27.39
CA ASP A 700 27.66 2.59 -26.24
C ASP A 700 29.04 2.71 -25.54
N PRO A 701 29.65 3.91 -25.45
CA PRO A 701 30.96 4.10 -24.84
C PRO A 701 31.00 3.79 -23.34
N LYS A 702 29.83 3.74 -22.67
CA LYS A 702 29.71 3.35 -21.25
C LYS A 702 29.52 1.85 -21.05
N ARG A 703 29.61 1.05 -22.11
CA ARG A 703 29.49 -0.41 -22.06
C ARG A 703 30.78 -1.03 -21.54
N THR A 704 30.73 -1.62 -20.35
CA THR A 704 31.76 -2.54 -19.86
C THR A 704 31.49 -3.95 -20.38
N PRO A 705 32.37 -4.54 -21.20
CA PRO A 705 32.19 -5.91 -21.68
C PRO A 705 32.33 -6.90 -20.52
N SER A 706 31.36 -7.80 -20.34
CA SER A 706 31.43 -8.91 -19.40
C SER A 706 32.42 -9.97 -19.88
N ARG A 707 33.06 -10.66 -18.93
CA ARG A 707 33.97 -11.79 -19.21
C ARG A 707 33.21 -13.09 -19.53
N ASP A 708 31.91 -13.16 -19.25
CA ASP A 708 31.11 -14.35 -19.46
C ASP A 708 30.58 -14.44 -20.89
N LYS A 709 30.74 -15.61 -21.51
CA LYS A 709 30.27 -15.93 -22.87
C LYS A 709 28.76 -16.20 -22.87
N GLY A 710 27.99 -15.17 -22.55
CA GLY A 710 26.54 -15.10 -22.67
C GLY A 710 26.16 -13.65 -22.40
N LYS A 711 25.56 -12.95 -23.38
CA LYS A 711 25.25 -11.52 -23.21
C LYS A 711 24.27 -11.37 -22.06
N SER A 712 24.73 -10.86 -20.91
CA SER A 712 23.88 -10.63 -19.75
C SER A 712 22.86 -9.53 -20.06
N LEU A 713 21.76 -9.48 -19.30
CA LEU A 713 20.71 -8.47 -19.48
C LEU A 713 21.28 -7.04 -19.50
N ASP A 714 22.26 -6.76 -18.64
CA ASP A 714 22.89 -5.44 -18.49
C ASP A 714 23.80 -5.05 -19.67
N GLU A 715 24.20 -6.03 -20.50
CA GLU A 715 24.93 -5.77 -21.75
C GLU A 715 24.00 -5.38 -22.89
N LEU A 716 22.80 -5.95 -22.92
CA LEU A 716 21.82 -5.77 -23.99
C LEU A 716 20.81 -4.65 -23.68
N TYR A 717 20.62 -4.29 -22.42
CA TYR A 717 19.62 -3.30 -22.04
C TYR A 717 20.20 -2.27 -21.06
N VAL A 718 19.69 -1.05 -21.14
CA VAL A 718 20.09 0.07 -20.28
C VAL A 718 18.87 0.89 -19.88
N ALA A 719 18.87 1.40 -18.65
CA ALA A 719 17.81 2.25 -18.14
C ALA A 719 18.14 3.72 -18.41
N LEU A 720 17.27 4.42 -19.16
CA LEU A 720 17.38 5.85 -19.45
C LEU A 720 16.15 6.60 -18.91
N SER A 721 16.29 7.91 -18.69
CA SER A 721 15.19 8.78 -18.27
C SER A 721 15.11 10.01 -19.17
N GLY A 722 13.90 10.42 -19.50
CA GLY A 722 13.62 11.58 -20.33
C GLY A 722 12.25 11.49 -21.01
N THR A 723 11.72 12.62 -21.48
CA THR A 723 10.56 12.62 -22.38
C THR A 723 10.84 11.87 -23.69
N SER A 724 12.12 11.76 -24.05
CA SER A 724 12.63 10.91 -25.12
C SER A 724 12.30 9.42 -24.97
N MET A 725 12.06 8.94 -23.74
CA MET A 725 11.58 7.57 -23.47
C MET A 725 10.05 7.52 -23.39
N ALA A 726 9.37 8.62 -23.04
CA ALA A 726 7.92 8.68 -22.99
C ALA A 726 7.28 8.69 -24.39
N ALA A 727 7.81 9.50 -25.32
CA ALA A 727 7.36 9.57 -26.71
C ALA A 727 7.28 8.18 -27.41
N PRO A 728 8.32 7.32 -27.36
CA PRO A 728 8.25 6.02 -28.01
C PRO A 728 7.25 5.05 -27.37
N HIS A 729 6.90 5.20 -26.08
CA HIS A 729 5.80 4.41 -25.51
C HIS A 729 4.48 4.74 -26.21
N ILE A 730 4.22 6.03 -26.46
CA ILE A 730 2.99 6.46 -27.15
C ILE A 730 3.05 6.11 -28.63
N SER A 731 4.21 6.26 -29.29
CA SER A 731 4.40 5.81 -30.67
C SER A 731 4.10 4.32 -30.85
N GLY A 732 4.66 3.46 -29.99
CA GLY A 732 4.40 2.03 -30.06
C GLY A 732 2.96 1.67 -29.66
N LEU A 733 2.36 2.39 -28.70
CA LEU A 733 0.94 2.24 -28.38
C LEU A 733 0.05 2.55 -29.60
N LEU A 734 0.34 3.62 -30.34
CA LEU A 734 -0.40 4.00 -31.54
C LEU A 734 -0.17 3.01 -32.70
N ALA A 735 1.05 2.48 -32.84
CA ALA A 735 1.34 1.42 -33.79
C ALA A 735 0.54 0.14 -33.46
N ALA A 736 0.45 -0.23 -32.19
CA ALA A 736 -0.37 -1.34 -31.72
C ALA A 736 -1.87 -1.09 -31.99
N PHE A 737 -2.38 0.11 -31.68
CA PHE A 737 -3.76 0.51 -31.97
C PHE A 737 -4.10 0.38 -33.46
N LEU A 738 -3.29 0.97 -34.34
CA LEU A 738 -3.52 0.95 -35.79
C LEU A 738 -3.43 -0.44 -36.41
N SER A 739 -2.67 -1.36 -35.79
CA SER A 739 -2.62 -2.75 -36.25
C SER A 739 -3.95 -3.50 -36.06
N VAL A 740 -4.78 -3.06 -35.12
CA VAL A 740 -6.12 -3.61 -34.88
C VAL A 740 -7.21 -2.78 -35.58
N ARG A 741 -7.12 -1.46 -35.50
CA ARG A 741 -8.09 -0.51 -36.08
C ARG A 741 -7.52 0.17 -37.34
N THR A 742 -7.34 -0.63 -38.38
CA THR A 742 -6.69 -0.20 -39.64
C THR A 742 -7.46 0.89 -40.40
N GLU A 743 -8.75 1.05 -40.14
CA GLU A 743 -9.64 2.08 -40.69
C GLU A 743 -9.23 3.51 -40.33
N PHE A 744 -8.44 3.68 -39.25
CA PHE A 744 -7.92 4.99 -38.84
C PHE A 744 -6.55 5.33 -39.45
N ILE A 745 -5.93 4.41 -40.20
CA ILE A 745 -4.68 4.69 -40.92
C ILE A 745 -4.92 5.82 -41.92
N GLY A 746 -4.11 6.88 -41.86
CA GLY A 746 -4.25 8.06 -42.70
C GLY A 746 -5.11 9.18 -42.09
N TYR A 747 -5.69 8.99 -40.90
CA TYR A 747 -6.53 9.98 -40.22
C TYR A 747 -5.93 10.42 -38.86
N PRO A 748 -4.78 11.11 -38.84
CA PRO A 748 -4.05 11.43 -37.62
C PRO A 748 -4.86 12.28 -36.65
N ASP A 749 -5.67 13.22 -37.13
CA ASP A 749 -6.54 14.05 -36.26
C ASP A 749 -7.57 13.21 -35.50
N ARG A 750 -8.15 12.18 -36.15
CA ARG A 750 -9.11 11.28 -35.52
C ARG A 750 -8.42 10.40 -34.48
N VAL A 751 -7.24 9.87 -34.81
CA VAL A 751 -6.46 9.05 -33.89
C VAL A 751 -6.00 9.87 -32.68
N LYS A 752 -5.52 11.10 -32.91
CA LYS A 752 -5.15 12.03 -31.84
C LYS A 752 -6.34 12.32 -30.93
N ARG A 753 -7.53 12.60 -31.49
CA ARG A 753 -8.74 12.79 -30.67
C ARG A 753 -9.09 11.55 -29.84
N ILE A 754 -9.09 10.36 -30.45
CA ILE A 754 -9.32 9.09 -29.74
C ILE A 754 -8.31 8.92 -28.61
N LEU A 755 -7.02 9.17 -28.86
CA LEU A 755 -5.97 9.09 -27.85
C LEU A 755 -6.29 10.00 -26.65
N LEU A 756 -6.66 11.25 -26.90
CA LEU A 756 -6.95 12.24 -25.85
C LEU A 756 -8.23 11.93 -25.06
N GLU A 757 -9.25 11.37 -25.71
CA GLU A 757 -10.53 11.00 -25.07
C GLU A 757 -10.38 9.78 -24.13
N HIS A 758 -9.42 8.89 -24.41
CA HIS A 758 -9.27 7.61 -23.69
C HIS A 758 -8.05 7.59 -22.75
N CYS A 759 -7.62 8.75 -22.28
CA CYS A 759 -6.59 8.87 -21.26
C CYS A 759 -7.14 8.65 -19.84
N THR A 760 -6.29 8.11 -18.97
CA THR A 760 -6.54 8.03 -17.53
C THR A 760 -5.99 9.29 -16.87
N ASP A 761 -6.87 10.08 -16.29
CA ASP A 761 -6.51 11.31 -15.58
C ASP A 761 -5.67 11.00 -14.32
N LEU A 762 -4.51 11.64 -14.19
CA LEU A 762 -3.60 11.52 -13.05
C LEU A 762 -3.93 12.52 -11.93
N GLN A 763 -4.98 13.33 -12.07
CA GLN A 763 -5.39 14.39 -11.13
C GLN A 763 -4.28 15.42 -10.91
N ARG A 764 -3.61 15.83 -11.99
CA ARG A 764 -2.55 16.84 -12.01
C ARG A 764 -2.96 18.03 -12.87
N ASP A 765 -2.18 19.10 -12.80
CA ASP A 765 -2.42 20.29 -13.62
C ASP A 765 -2.42 19.92 -15.12
N ARG A 766 -3.35 20.49 -15.88
CA ARG A 766 -3.52 20.17 -17.30
C ARG A 766 -2.28 20.49 -18.13
N TYR A 767 -1.57 21.54 -17.79
CA TYR A 767 -0.31 21.92 -18.43
C TYR A 767 0.86 21.00 -18.09
N HIS A 768 0.69 20.09 -17.13
CA HIS A 768 1.69 19.11 -16.77
C HIS A 768 1.38 17.75 -17.37
N GLN A 769 0.15 17.26 -17.21
CA GLN A 769 -0.22 15.90 -17.61
C GLN A 769 -0.91 15.81 -18.99
N GLY A 770 -1.31 16.92 -19.60
CA GLY A 770 -2.16 16.90 -20.77
C GLY A 770 -3.46 16.14 -20.48
N ALA A 771 -3.91 15.27 -21.40
CA ALA A 771 -5.04 14.37 -21.21
C ALA A 771 -4.87 13.33 -20.11
N GLY A 772 -3.65 13.20 -19.58
CA GLY A 772 -3.27 12.16 -18.66
C GLY A 772 -2.55 11.03 -19.40
N LEU A 773 -2.65 9.84 -18.84
CA LEU A 773 -1.94 8.65 -19.31
C LEU A 773 -2.80 7.83 -20.28
N PRO A 774 -2.39 7.65 -21.54
CA PRO A 774 -3.14 6.87 -22.52
C PRO A 774 -3.41 5.43 -22.07
N ASN A 775 -4.61 4.93 -22.37
CA ASN A 775 -5.01 3.56 -22.06
C ASN A 775 -5.39 2.83 -23.35
N LEU A 776 -4.49 1.97 -23.84
CA LEU A 776 -4.70 1.27 -25.11
C LEU A 776 -5.92 0.35 -25.11
N SER A 777 -6.19 -0.32 -23.97
CA SER A 777 -7.36 -1.20 -23.87
C SER A 777 -8.66 -0.41 -23.99
N LYS A 778 -8.77 0.76 -23.34
CA LYS A 778 -9.94 1.63 -23.49
C LYS A 778 -10.10 2.12 -24.93
N MET A 779 -9.01 2.57 -25.56
CA MET A 779 -9.03 2.98 -26.96
C MET A 779 -9.59 1.86 -27.86
N LEU A 780 -9.20 0.60 -27.65
CA LEU A 780 -9.67 -0.54 -28.45
C LEU A 780 -11.08 -1.04 -28.10
N LEU A 781 -11.56 -0.77 -26.88
CA LEU A 781 -12.89 -1.16 -26.40
C LEU A 781 -13.98 -0.18 -26.85
N GLU A 782 -13.67 1.11 -26.80
CA GLU A 782 -14.64 2.21 -26.93
C GLU A 782 -14.61 2.86 -28.33
N THR A 783 -13.77 2.34 -29.24
CA THR A 783 -13.77 2.68 -30.69
C THR A 783 -14.00 1.45 -31.54
#